data_AF-A0ABD5NA02-F1
#
_entry.id   AF-A0ABD5NA02-F1
#
_cell.length_a   1.000
_cell.length_b   1.000
_cell.length_c   1.000
_cell.angle_alpha   90.00
_cell.angle_beta   90.00
_cell.angle_gamma   90.00
#
_symmetry.space_group_name_H-M   'P 1'
#
loop_
_entity.id
_entity.type
_entity.pdbx_description
1 polymer ?
#
loop_
_entity_poly.entity_id
_entity_poly.type
_entity_poly.pdbx_seq_one_letter_code
_entity_poly.pdbx_strand_id
1 'polypeptide(L)'
;MSRSDTPPAVSRVRNPYESLDLDRAEGITTTRCVLPQGARHGGGGKFVLADTDRAGDGVTSKFDLGDDGRRIPNGSVYQHARAAWYAHEDDFITNPHTGRDYAVLTRSYEHPAEDEDDEYAVTLRSSPWKAGTGTSDDYSPWYSYDLTVQPINDDGSIAWKRTPPRSLSLKLEPQDEALVYPDGNDFRLPHGEGTLVRVQSTWVDQTEEFLERAAHLLGHTLNYGVRQKDVVTESAGFGKAEVHHRADETVEGDIVHTIRQSAELLAKHDADVETTGVHEDSKWLEAKIRTSEWEQLGFPRLDAEILIKLYYPKDPDRVDYPLDQPKLEVALNGKETVVDEETGQRSEKMIPWERWDEVMAILDEILLSHLQWADVTEADLVADDYSDGPENPRVQWNHPEGRRYWLRKHYESLQPALYREATRTRTDLVLDILDVVRRRGQVTYEDLVAETGAAKRTIREHVRRLADGVGGDDAPGLLSRTRGAKTLVAFSSRYLEDLGADAIDAIQADREELAEDRSDRADDRVHDHLTDLGLSDDDADTLVEAVREDAVYTRDDLRDADEPDDLEGIVDDLGLDVDLSTTSDEDSDDRADEPDADDVANWEPFDEVPIDGQALGYALDEDAIDAEHVRVRVDPYPRLTD
;
A
#
# COMPACT_ATOMS: atom_id res chain seq x y z
N MET A 1 30.26 -5.18 -24.73
CA MET A 1 31.68 -4.78 -24.88
C MET A 1 32.46 -5.24 -23.65
N SER A 2 33.71 -5.68 -23.81
CA SER A 2 34.57 -6.16 -22.71
C SER A 2 34.95 -4.99 -21.80
N ARG A 3 34.41 -4.94 -20.57
CA ARG A 3 34.81 -3.96 -19.54
C ARG A 3 36.28 -4.18 -19.18
N SER A 4 37.02 -3.09 -19.01
CA SER A 4 38.46 -3.08 -18.73
C SER A 4 38.77 -3.55 -17.31
N ASP A 5 39.64 -4.55 -17.18
CA ASP A 5 40.24 -5.03 -15.93
C ASP A 5 41.16 -3.97 -15.30
N THR A 6 40.57 -2.98 -14.63
CA THR A 6 41.29 -2.18 -13.63
C THR A 6 40.87 -2.68 -12.25
N PRO A 7 41.79 -3.13 -11.38
CA PRO A 7 41.42 -3.58 -10.03
C PRO A 7 40.75 -2.42 -9.28
N PRO A 8 39.62 -2.66 -8.59
CA PRO A 8 38.89 -1.59 -7.92
C PRO A 8 39.80 -0.95 -6.87
N ALA A 9 40.03 0.36 -7.02
CA ALA A 9 40.58 1.15 -5.95
C ALA A 9 39.67 0.96 -4.73
N VAL A 10 40.25 0.62 -3.57
CA VAL A 10 39.52 0.48 -2.30
C VAL A 10 38.69 1.74 -2.10
N SER A 11 37.40 1.63 -2.39
CA SER A 11 36.45 2.74 -2.30
C SER A 11 36.43 3.17 -0.84
N ARG A 12 36.90 4.39 -0.57
CA ARG A 12 36.75 4.97 0.76
C ARG A 12 35.25 5.04 1.03
N VAL A 13 34.80 4.41 2.11
CA VAL A 13 33.44 4.58 2.64
C VAL A 13 33.15 6.08 2.68
N ARG A 14 32.22 6.53 1.85
CA ARG A 14 31.81 7.93 1.82
C ARG A 14 30.66 8.06 2.79
N ASN A 15 30.73 9.00 3.71
CA ASN A 15 29.51 9.54 4.29
C ASN A 15 29.23 10.86 3.56
N PRO A 16 28.44 10.85 2.48
CA PRO A 16 28.14 12.07 1.73
C PRO A 16 27.40 13.11 2.59
N TYR A 17 26.90 12.68 3.76
CA TYR A 17 26.09 13.48 4.66
C TYR A 17 26.80 13.77 5.99
N GLU A 18 28.12 13.54 6.12
CA GLU A 18 28.84 13.74 7.39
C GLU A 18 28.77 15.18 7.90
N SER A 19 28.57 16.15 7.00
CA SER A 19 28.38 17.56 7.33
C SER A 19 26.95 17.95 7.68
N LEU A 20 25.97 17.06 7.52
CA LEU A 20 24.58 17.34 7.82
C LEU A 20 24.30 17.14 9.31
N ASP A 21 23.79 18.17 9.96
CA ASP A 21 23.29 18.11 11.33
C ASP A 21 21.80 17.75 11.27
N LEU A 22 21.52 16.44 11.24
CA LEU A 22 20.16 15.92 11.15
C LEU A 22 19.48 16.00 12.53
N ASP A 23 18.41 16.79 12.65
CA ASP A 23 17.68 16.99 13.91
C ASP A 23 17.04 15.69 14.40
N ARG A 24 17.19 15.39 15.70
CA ARG A 24 16.66 14.16 16.34
C ARG A 24 16.02 14.47 17.67
N ALA A 25 15.13 13.59 18.10
CA ALA A 25 14.64 13.60 19.47
C ALA A 25 15.78 13.45 20.50
N GLU A 26 15.63 14.14 21.62
CA GLU A 26 16.61 14.09 22.72
C GLU A 26 16.70 12.68 23.32
N GLY A 27 17.92 12.21 23.60
CA GLY A 27 18.16 10.92 24.26
C GLY A 27 18.26 9.73 23.30
N ILE A 28 18.09 9.92 21.99
CA ILE A 28 18.35 8.87 21.00
C ILE A 28 19.85 8.62 20.89
N THR A 29 20.25 7.37 21.11
CA THR A 29 21.61 6.90 20.87
C THR A 29 21.66 6.28 19.47
N THR A 30 22.76 6.51 18.76
CA THR A 30 22.99 5.91 17.44
C THR A 30 24.36 5.23 17.37
N THR A 31 24.45 4.19 16.55
CA THR A 31 25.71 3.51 16.22
C THR A 31 26.01 3.71 14.74
N ARG A 32 27.30 3.83 14.40
CA ARG A 32 27.72 3.94 13.00
C ARG A 32 27.74 2.56 12.34
N CYS A 33 26.93 2.39 11.31
CA CYS A 33 26.89 1.18 10.48
C CYS A 33 27.34 1.48 9.05
N VAL A 34 27.67 0.44 8.29
CA VAL A 34 28.12 0.53 6.88
C VAL A 34 27.51 -0.59 6.06
N LEU A 35 26.95 -0.23 4.90
CA LEU A 35 26.25 -1.10 3.95
C LEU A 35 26.27 -0.37 2.59
N PRO A 36 26.10 -1.08 1.45
CA PRO A 36 25.93 -0.41 0.16
C PRO A 36 24.75 0.57 0.19
N GLN A 37 24.92 1.75 -0.40
CA GLN A 37 23.87 2.76 -0.47
C GLN A 37 22.69 2.27 -1.30
N GLY A 38 21.47 2.69 -0.94
CA GLY A 38 20.29 2.44 -1.74
C GLY A 38 20.33 3.18 -3.09
N ALA A 39 19.73 2.60 -4.12
CA ALA A 39 19.62 3.25 -5.42
C ALA A 39 18.53 4.33 -5.39
N ARG A 40 18.88 5.54 -5.86
CA ARG A 40 18.00 6.71 -5.92
C ARG A 40 17.10 6.59 -7.15
N HIS A 41 15.82 6.29 -6.96
CA HIS A 41 14.96 5.80 -8.06
C HIS A 41 14.10 6.88 -8.72
N GLY A 42 13.69 7.92 -8.01
CA GLY A 42 12.70 8.84 -8.56
C GLY A 42 12.59 10.14 -7.82
N GLY A 43 12.18 11.15 -8.59
CA GLY A 43 12.19 12.54 -8.19
C GLY A 43 11.01 13.28 -8.81
N GLY A 44 10.34 14.09 -8.00
CA GLY A 44 9.26 14.97 -8.43
C GLY A 44 9.53 16.39 -8.00
N GLY A 45 10.01 17.23 -8.91
CA GLY A 45 10.37 18.63 -8.68
C GLY A 45 9.37 19.63 -9.28
N LYS A 46 9.49 20.89 -8.88
CA LYS A 46 8.85 22.04 -9.52
C LYS A 46 9.74 23.28 -9.45
N PHE A 47 9.53 24.22 -10.37
CA PHE A 47 10.05 25.58 -10.32
C PHE A 47 9.22 26.49 -11.23
N VAL A 48 9.19 27.79 -10.94
CA VAL A 48 8.57 28.82 -11.77
C VAL A 48 9.65 29.47 -12.64
N LEU A 49 9.30 29.66 -13.91
CA LEU A 49 10.05 30.48 -14.86
C LEU A 49 9.35 31.84 -15.00
N ALA A 50 9.99 32.91 -14.57
CA ALA A 50 9.55 34.30 -14.79
C ALA A 50 9.89 34.74 -16.22
N ASP A 51 9.14 34.22 -17.20
CA ASP A 51 9.48 34.29 -18.62
C ASP A 51 8.45 35.02 -19.50
N THR A 52 7.53 35.77 -18.87
CA THR A 52 6.55 36.62 -19.56
C THR A 52 7.18 37.80 -20.30
N ASP A 53 8.41 38.18 -19.96
CA ASP A 53 9.17 39.28 -20.58
C ASP A 53 9.66 38.96 -22.01
N ARG A 54 9.59 37.68 -22.41
CA ARG A 54 10.05 37.22 -23.71
C ARG A 54 9.08 37.67 -24.81
N ALA A 55 9.61 38.08 -25.96
CA ALA A 55 8.80 38.51 -27.10
C ALA A 55 8.07 37.33 -27.77
N GLY A 56 6.75 37.46 -27.97
CA GLY A 56 5.90 36.44 -28.60
C GLY A 56 6.18 36.19 -30.09
N ASP A 57 6.77 37.15 -30.80
CA ASP A 57 7.12 37.02 -32.23
C ASP A 57 8.06 35.83 -32.52
N GLY A 58 8.85 35.44 -31.53
CA GLY A 58 9.72 34.27 -31.61
C GLY A 58 8.98 32.92 -31.56
N VAL A 59 7.71 32.91 -31.17
CA VAL A 59 6.87 31.70 -31.08
C VAL A 59 6.14 31.44 -32.38
N THR A 60 5.50 32.47 -32.93
CA THR A 60 4.71 32.38 -34.18
C THR A 60 5.58 32.12 -35.41
N SER A 61 6.88 32.38 -35.33
CA SER A 61 7.85 32.01 -36.38
C SER A 61 8.30 30.55 -36.31
N LYS A 62 7.98 29.82 -35.23
CA LYS A 62 8.41 28.42 -35.00
C LYS A 62 7.27 27.41 -35.16
N PHE A 63 6.03 27.85 -34.99
CA PHE A 63 4.84 27.00 -35.06
C PHE A 63 3.86 27.60 -36.05
N ASP A 64 3.33 26.78 -36.94
CA ASP A 64 2.26 27.18 -37.85
C ASP A 64 0.94 27.17 -37.07
N LEU A 65 0.40 28.36 -36.79
CA LEU A 65 -0.84 28.50 -36.01
C LEU A 65 -2.07 28.64 -36.90
N GLY A 66 -1.90 28.62 -38.23
CA GLY A 66 -2.94 28.98 -39.18
C GLY A 66 -3.35 30.47 -39.14
N ASP A 67 -4.32 30.82 -39.98
CA ASP A 67 -4.84 32.20 -40.15
C ASP A 67 -6.12 32.46 -39.32
N ASP A 68 -6.39 31.65 -38.30
CA ASP A 68 -7.68 31.64 -37.59
C ASP A 68 -7.81 32.74 -36.51
N GLY A 69 -6.78 33.58 -36.35
CA GLY A 69 -6.78 34.71 -35.43
C GLY A 69 -6.33 34.39 -34.00
N ARG A 70 -5.83 33.17 -33.73
CA ARG A 70 -5.18 32.83 -32.46
C ARG A 70 -4.02 33.80 -32.17
N ARG A 71 -3.91 34.23 -30.91
CA ARG A 71 -2.87 35.17 -30.45
C ARG A 71 -1.97 34.52 -29.41
N ILE A 72 -0.67 34.74 -29.60
CA ILE A 72 0.38 34.39 -28.63
C ILE A 72 0.84 35.68 -27.94
N PRO A 73 0.48 35.92 -26.67
CA PRO A 73 0.70 37.20 -26.00
C PRO A 73 2.16 37.47 -25.63
N ASN A 74 2.94 36.42 -25.35
CA ASN A 74 4.34 36.52 -24.97
C ASN A 74 5.12 35.26 -25.38
N GLY A 75 6.43 35.27 -25.15
CA GLY A 75 7.34 34.18 -25.47
C GLY A 75 7.60 33.21 -24.31
N SER A 76 6.67 33.08 -23.35
CA SER A 76 6.83 32.13 -22.25
C SER A 76 6.78 30.68 -22.74
N VAL A 77 7.36 29.76 -21.98
CA VAL A 77 7.33 28.33 -22.33
C VAL A 77 5.90 27.79 -22.36
N TYR A 78 5.01 28.32 -21.51
CA TYR A 78 3.58 28.03 -21.60
C TYR A 78 3.00 28.37 -22.98
N GLN A 79 3.33 29.54 -23.54
CA GLN A 79 2.86 29.92 -24.87
C GLN A 79 3.51 29.10 -25.99
N HIS A 80 4.76 28.67 -25.83
CA HIS A 80 5.39 27.73 -26.74
C HIS A 80 4.65 26.38 -26.77
N ALA A 81 4.29 25.82 -25.60
CA ALA A 81 3.53 24.58 -25.53
C ALA A 81 2.14 24.71 -26.14
N ARG A 82 1.46 25.83 -25.87
CA ARG A 82 0.17 26.16 -26.48
C ARG A 82 0.25 26.26 -28.01
N ALA A 83 1.27 26.97 -28.51
CA ALA A 83 1.51 27.11 -29.94
C ALA A 83 1.80 25.75 -30.58
N ALA A 84 2.62 24.91 -29.95
CA ALA A 84 2.92 23.55 -30.41
C ALA A 84 1.66 22.69 -30.46
N TRP A 85 0.79 22.74 -29.44
CA TRP A 85 -0.48 22.02 -29.43
C TRP A 85 -1.37 22.42 -30.62
N TYR A 86 -1.54 23.72 -30.86
CA TYR A 86 -2.32 24.24 -31.99
C TYR A 86 -1.76 23.84 -33.35
N ALA A 87 -0.44 23.86 -33.51
CA ALA A 87 0.20 23.50 -34.78
C ALA A 87 0.05 22.03 -35.16
N HIS A 88 -0.36 21.16 -34.24
CA HIS A 88 -0.54 19.73 -34.47
C HIS A 88 -2.01 19.30 -34.45
N GLU A 89 -2.97 20.24 -34.43
CA GLU A 89 -4.38 19.92 -34.24
C GLU A 89 -4.97 19.01 -35.32
N ASP A 90 -4.42 19.07 -36.53
CA ASP A 90 -4.83 18.23 -37.66
C ASP A 90 -4.16 16.84 -37.67
N ASP A 91 -3.14 16.62 -36.84
CA ASP A 91 -2.27 15.43 -36.84
C ASP A 91 -2.20 14.74 -35.45
N PHE A 92 -3.22 14.90 -34.62
CA PHE A 92 -3.29 14.20 -33.33
C PHE A 92 -3.35 12.68 -33.49
N ILE A 93 -2.71 12.00 -32.54
CA ILE A 93 -2.84 10.55 -32.38
C ILE A 93 -3.63 10.24 -31.11
N THR A 94 -4.50 9.25 -31.20
CA THR A 94 -5.28 8.78 -30.04
C THR A 94 -4.56 7.61 -29.37
N ASN A 95 -4.33 7.71 -28.07
CA ASN A 95 -3.86 6.57 -27.29
C ASN A 95 -4.99 5.51 -27.22
N PRO A 96 -4.77 4.28 -27.73
CA PRO A 96 -5.81 3.28 -27.87
C PRO A 96 -6.34 2.75 -26.52
N HIS A 97 -5.62 2.96 -25.43
CA HIS A 97 -6.00 2.48 -24.09
C HIS A 97 -6.78 3.51 -23.29
N THR A 98 -6.54 4.81 -23.51
CA THR A 98 -7.19 5.88 -22.75
C THR A 98 -8.19 6.69 -23.57
N GLY A 99 -8.18 6.53 -24.91
CA GLY A 99 -8.99 7.34 -25.82
C GLY A 99 -8.61 8.82 -25.87
N ARG A 100 -7.45 9.19 -25.30
CA ARG A 100 -6.98 10.58 -25.23
C ARG A 100 -6.11 10.91 -26.43
N ASP A 101 -6.25 12.15 -26.92
CA ASP A 101 -5.48 12.67 -28.05
C ASP A 101 -4.19 13.34 -27.60
N TYR A 102 -3.15 13.16 -28.41
CA TYR A 102 -1.81 13.66 -28.19
C TYR A 102 -1.24 14.26 -29.49
N ALA A 103 -0.53 15.38 -29.35
CA ALA A 103 0.39 15.85 -30.38
C ALA A 103 1.72 15.10 -30.23
N VAL A 104 2.29 14.60 -31.33
CA VAL A 104 3.64 14.01 -31.34
C VAL A 104 4.62 15.08 -31.78
N LEU A 105 5.40 15.62 -30.84
CA LEU A 105 6.33 16.71 -31.12
C LEU A 105 7.61 16.23 -31.81
N THR A 106 8.05 15.01 -31.51
CA THR A 106 9.24 14.38 -32.10
C THR A 106 9.18 12.86 -31.91
N ARG A 107 9.96 12.12 -32.71
CA ARG A 107 10.24 10.67 -32.57
C ARG A 107 11.74 10.36 -32.50
N SER A 108 12.57 11.38 -32.32
CA SER A 108 14.03 11.27 -32.28
C SER A 108 14.59 12.04 -31.07
N TYR A 109 13.89 11.97 -29.94
CA TYR A 109 14.39 12.54 -28.70
C TYR A 109 15.44 11.61 -28.10
N GLU A 110 16.67 12.09 -28.02
CA GLU A 110 17.76 11.42 -27.30
C GLU A 110 17.76 11.93 -25.84
N HIS A 111 17.73 11.02 -24.87
CA HIS A 111 17.78 11.42 -23.46
C HIS A 111 19.17 11.98 -23.13
N PRO A 112 19.32 13.04 -22.31
CA PRO A 112 20.63 13.64 -22.02
C PRO A 112 21.53 12.78 -21.13
N ALA A 113 21.09 11.59 -20.70
CA ALA A 113 21.87 10.70 -19.87
C ALA A 113 22.68 9.75 -20.76
N GLU A 114 23.98 9.58 -20.48
CA GLU A 114 24.89 8.82 -21.33
C GLU A 114 24.59 7.32 -21.41
N ASP A 115 23.79 6.80 -20.47
CA ASP A 115 23.37 5.40 -20.41
C ASP A 115 22.03 5.12 -21.12
N GLU A 116 21.46 6.12 -21.80
CA GLU A 116 20.21 6.03 -22.57
C GLU A 116 20.50 6.24 -24.06
N ASP A 117 20.89 5.17 -24.74
CA ASP A 117 21.25 5.19 -26.17
C ASP A 117 20.02 5.14 -27.12
N ASP A 118 18.82 4.92 -26.59
CA ASP A 118 17.59 4.77 -27.37
C ASP A 118 16.97 6.12 -27.77
N GLU A 119 16.33 6.15 -28.95
CA GLU A 119 15.48 7.26 -29.38
C GLU A 119 14.05 7.12 -28.85
N TYR A 120 13.51 8.24 -28.37
CA TYR A 120 12.17 8.30 -27.80
C TYR A 120 11.26 9.25 -28.58
N ALA A 121 9.95 9.02 -28.44
CA ALA A 121 8.94 9.97 -28.86
C ALA A 121 8.65 10.95 -27.73
N VAL A 122 8.30 12.19 -28.06
CA VAL A 122 7.74 13.12 -27.07
C VAL A 122 6.33 13.47 -27.47
N THR A 123 5.40 13.13 -26.58
CA THR A 123 3.99 13.48 -26.73
C THR A 123 3.65 14.69 -25.89
N LEU A 124 2.84 15.57 -26.43
CA LEU A 124 2.23 16.69 -25.74
C LEU A 124 0.73 16.43 -25.61
N ARG A 125 0.19 16.67 -24.42
CA ARG A 125 -1.25 16.63 -24.14
C ARG A 125 -1.70 17.93 -23.53
N SER A 126 -2.89 18.39 -23.92
CA SER A 126 -3.57 19.51 -23.28
C SER A 126 -4.69 19.00 -22.35
N SER A 127 -4.90 19.67 -21.22
CA SER A 127 -6.05 19.42 -20.36
C SER A 127 -6.54 20.72 -19.70
N PRO A 128 -7.86 20.90 -19.48
CA PRO A 128 -8.38 22.08 -18.79
C PRO A 128 -7.72 22.26 -17.43
N TRP A 129 -7.35 23.50 -17.11
CA TRP A 129 -6.72 23.87 -15.85
C TRP A 129 -7.75 24.37 -14.85
N LYS A 130 -7.41 24.29 -13.56
CA LYS A 130 -8.28 24.71 -12.43
C LYS A 130 -8.58 26.21 -12.38
N ALA A 131 -7.87 27.01 -13.17
CA ALA A 131 -8.04 28.46 -13.25
C ALA A 131 -8.17 28.91 -14.71
N GLY A 132 -8.82 30.05 -14.91
CA GLY A 132 -9.13 30.60 -16.22
C GLY A 132 -9.27 32.11 -16.17
N THR A 133 -9.99 32.66 -17.14
CA THR A 133 -10.29 34.11 -17.20
C THR A 133 -11.80 34.30 -17.41
N GLY A 134 -12.33 35.44 -16.97
CA GLY A 134 -13.79 35.71 -16.98
C GLY A 134 -14.45 35.29 -15.66
N THR A 135 -15.71 35.66 -15.46
CA THR A 135 -16.49 35.36 -14.26
C THR A 135 -17.89 34.88 -14.61
N SER A 136 -18.38 33.84 -13.94
CA SER A 136 -19.70 33.25 -14.19
C SER A 136 -19.88 32.82 -15.66
N ASP A 137 -20.74 33.50 -16.43
CA ASP A 137 -21.20 33.07 -17.75
C ASP A 137 -20.15 33.27 -18.87
N ASP A 138 -19.10 34.06 -18.66
CA ASP A 138 -18.00 34.27 -19.62
C ASP A 138 -16.69 33.57 -19.19
N TYR A 139 -16.75 32.69 -18.18
CA TYR A 139 -15.60 31.92 -17.73
C TYR A 139 -15.07 30.99 -18.83
N SER A 140 -13.77 31.12 -19.11
CA SER A 140 -13.04 30.20 -19.98
C SER A 140 -11.83 29.64 -19.22
N PRO A 141 -11.72 28.32 -19.05
CA PRO A 141 -10.55 27.73 -18.41
C PRO A 141 -9.32 27.96 -19.28
N TRP A 142 -8.18 28.16 -18.62
CA TRP A 142 -6.91 27.95 -19.27
C TRP A 142 -6.61 26.45 -19.33
N TYR A 143 -5.48 26.08 -19.91
CA TYR A 143 -5.09 24.69 -20.05
C TYR A 143 -3.76 24.45 -19.32
N SER A 144 -3.49 23.20 -19.01
CA SER A 144 -2.16 22.72 -18.63
C SER A 144 -1.65 21.80 -19.73
N TYR A 145 -0.34 21.81 -19.93
CA TYR A 145 0.32 21.09 -21.00
C TYR A 145 1.30 20.05 -20.44
N ASP A 146 1.06 18.78 -20.76
CA ASP A 146 1.87 17.67 -20.30
C ASP A 146 2.77 17.19 -21.45
N LEU A 147 4.08 17.34 -21.32
CA LEU A 147 5.08 16.69 -22.17
C LEU A 147 5.50 15.37 -21.53
N THR A 148 5.55 14.30 -22.30
CA THR A 148 5.94 12.97 -21.79
C THR A 148 6.84 12.28 -22.81
N VAL A 149 8.00 11.82 -22.33
CA VAL A 149 8.90 10.95 -23.09
C VAL A 149 8.30 9.55 -23.14
N GLN A 150 8.17 8.99 -24.34
CA GLN A 150 7.52 7.73 -24.64
C GLN A 150 8.45 6.79 -25.40
N PRO A 151 8.53 5.51 -25.03
CA PRO A 151 9.28 4.52 -25.79
C PRO A 151 8.65 4.28 -27.17
N ILE A 152 9.49 3.91 -28.12
CA ILE A 152 9.12 3.61 -29.50
C ILE A 152 9.29 2.10 -29.75
N ASN A 153 8.37 1.50 -30.51
CA ASN A 153 8.48 0.12 -31.01
C ASN A 153 9.36 0.06 -32.28
N ASP A 154 9.83 -1.12 -32.66
CA ASP A 154 10.65 -1.30 -33.88
C ASP A 154 10.01 -0.79 -35.18
N ASP A 155 8.68 -0.70 -35.23
CA ASP A 155 7.92 -0.16 -36.37
C ASP A 155 7.78 1.38 -36.35
N GLY A 156 8.40 2.04 -35.37
CA GLY A 156 8.36 3.47 -35.14
C GLY A 156 7.12 3.95 -34.37
N SER A 157 6.16 3.10 -34.02
CA SER A 157 4.96 3.46 -33.27
C SER A 157 5.25 3.69 -31.78
N ILE A 158 4.40 4.47 -31.10
CA ILE A 158 4.55 4.70 -29.66
C ILE A 158 4.14 3.45 -28.87
N ALA A 159 5.01 3.03 -27.96
CA ALA A 159 4.80 1.88 -27.10
C ALA A 159 4.07 2.28 -25.80
N TRP A 160 2.78 2.65 -25.90
CA TRP A 160 1.97 3.22 -24.80
C TRP A 160 1.92 2.45 -23.48
N LYS A 161 2.24 1.15 -23.48
CA LYS A 161 2.26 0.30 -22.27
C LYS A 161 3.64 0.15 -21.65
N ARG A 162 4.68 0.67 -22.29
CA ARG A 162 6.06 0.64 -21.79
C ARG A 162 6.39 2.01 -21.22
N THR A 163 7.22 2.00 -20.19
CA THR A 163 7.80 3.22 -19.61
C THR A 163 9.27 3.27 -20.01
N PRO A 164 9.83 4.43 -20.36
CA PRO A 164 11.28 4.57 -20.52
C PRO A 164 11.98 4.24 -19.20
N PRO A 165 13.19 3.67 -19.21
CA PRO A 165 13.88 3.40 -17.96
C PRO A 165 14.20 4.68 -17.17
N ARG A 166 14.77 5.70 -17.82
CA ARG A 166 14.75 7.09 -17.35
C ARG A 166 13.50 7.80 -17.85
N SER A 167 12.38 7.56 -17.17
CA SER A 167 11.14 8.28 -17.41
C SER A 167 11.33 9.79 -17.18
N LEU A 168 10.68 10.59 -18.00
CA LEU A 168 10.68 12.05 -17.91
C LEU A 168 9.36 12.60 -18.41
N SER A 169 8.71 13.40 -17.57
CA SER A 169 7.56 14.20 -17.96
C SER A 169 7.61 15.61 -17.36
N LEU A 170 7.07 16.56 -18.11
CA LEU A 170 6.92 17.95 -17.69
C LEU A 170 5.46 18.32 -17.73
N LYS A 171 4.98 18.99 -16.69
CA LYS A 171 3.69 19.66 -16.72
C LYS A 171 3.90 21.16 -16.64
N LEU A 172 3.35 21.88 -17.62
CA LEU A 172 3.47 23.32 -17.78
C LEU A 172 2.14 23.96 -17.43
N GLU A 173 2.14 24.75 -16.37
CA GLU A 173 0.96 25.41 -15.82
C GLU A 173 1.13 26.94 -15.91
N PRO A 174 0.08 27.67 -16.32
CA PRO A 174 0.18 29.12 -16.47
C PRO A 174 0.28 29.81 -15.11
N GLN A 175 1.05 30.90 -15.04
CA GLN A 175 1.08 31.84 -13.93
C GLN A 175 0.81 33.25 -14.49
N ASP A 176 -0.43 33.71 -14.47
CA ASP A 176 -0.86 35.00 -15.05
C ASP A 176 -1.79 35.71 -14.05
N GLU A 177 -1.55 36.99 -13.78
CA GLU A 177 -2.29 37.74 -12.76
C GLU A 177 -3.79 37.86 -13.07
N ALA A 178 -4.20 37.67 -14.32
CA ALA A 178 -5.62 37.69 -14.71
C ALA A 178 -6.35 36.37 -14.40
N LEU A 179 -5.66 35.35 -13.86
CA LEU A 179 -6.27 34.06 -13.56
C LEU A 179 -7.24 34.15 -12.38
N VAL A 180 -8.41 33.55 -12.57
CA VAL A 180 -9.45 33.38 -11.55
C VAL A 180 -9.92 31.94 -11.50
N TYR A 181 -10.39 31.52 -10.34
CA TYR A 181 -11.09 30.25 -10.16
C TYR A 181 -12.51 30.32 -10.76
N PRO A 182 -13.17 29.17 -11.03
CA PRO A 182 -14.53 29.14 -11.57
C PRO A 182 -15.58 29.87 -10.70
N ASP A 183 -15.30 30.02 -9.40
CA ASP A 183 -16.13 30.76 -8.44
C ASP A 183 -15.91 32.29 -8.49
N GLY A 184 -14.98 32.76 -9.34
CA GLY A 184 -14.62 34.16 -9.52
C GLY A 184 -13.58 34.68 -8.54
N ASN A 185 -13.06 33.86 -7.63
CA ASN A 185 -11.99 34.25 -6.72
C ASN A 185 -10.64 34.35 -7.46
N ASP A 186 -9.82 35.34 -7.09
CA ASP A 186 -8.49 35.54 -7.68
C ASP A 186 -7.58 34.31 -7.45
N PHE A 187 -6.82 33.95 -8.49
CA PHE A 187 -5.82 32.90 -8.40
C PHE A 187 -4.51 33.46 -7.83
N ARG A 188 -4.06 32.95 -6.68
CA ARG A 188 -2.82 33.41 -6.05
C ARG A 188 -1.57 32.86 -6.75
N LEU A 189 -0.63 33.77 -7.04
CA LEU A 189 0.67 33.47 -7.64
C LEU A 189 1.79 33.77 -6.63
N PRO A 190 2.11 32.87 -5.70
CA PRO A 190 3.08 33.13 -4.62
C PRO A 190 4.50 33.46 -5.12
N HIS A 191 4.81 33.12 -6.37
CA HIS A 191 6.13 33.31 -6.98
C HIS A 191 6.08 34.17 -8.26
N GLY A 192 5.00 34.92 -8.47
CA GLY A 192 4.82 35.82 -9.61
C GLY A 192 4.36 35.15 -10.91
N GLU A 193 4.33 35.95 -11.98
CA GLU A 193 3.89 35.53 -13.32
C GLU A 193 4.95 34.73 -14.09
N GLY A 194 4.50 33.96 -15.08
CA GLY A 194 5.34 33.12 -15.92
C GLY A 194 4.76 31.74 -16.17
N THR A 195 5.61 30.73 -16.05
CA THR A 195 5.23 29.33 -16.22
C THR A 195 5.70 28.49 -15.03
N LEU A 196 4.78 27.79 -14.38
CA LEU A 196 5.11 26.76 -13.40
C LEU A 196 5.44 25.47 -14.15
N VAL A 197 6.67 24.99 -13.99
CA VAL A 197 7.16 23.74 -14.55
C VAL A 197 7.21 22.71 -13.43
N ARG A 198 6.49 21.60 -13.61
CA ARG A 198 6.58 20.42 -12.74
C ARG A 198 7.32 19.34 -13.50
N VAL A 199 8.33 18.76 -12.88
CA VAL A 199 9.20 17.72 -13.46
C VAL A 199 8.96 16.44 -12.69
N GLN A 200 8.69 15.35 -13.39
CA GLN A 200 8.73 14.01 -12.83
C GLN A 200 9.75 13.20 -13.62
N SER A 201 10.71 12.61 -12.92
CA SER A 201 11.76 11.80 -13.56
C SER A 201 12.26 10.70 -12.65
N THR A 202 12.68 9.58 -13.23
CA THR A 202 13.37 8.50 -12.52
C THR A 202 14.88 8.72 -12.51
N TRP A 203 15.56 8.14 -11.53
CA TRP A 203 17.02 8.12 -11.37
C TRP A 203 17.63 9.51 -11.29
N VAL A 204 17.13 10.32 -10.34
CA VAL A 204 17.61 11.69 -10.07
C VAL A 204 18.52 11.64 -8.86
N ASP A 205 19.79 11.99 -9.03
CA ASP A 205 20.75 12.04 -7.92
C ASP A 205 20.79 13.43 -7.29
N GLN A 206 20.65 14.48 -8.09
CA GLN A 206 20.71 15.88 -7.65
C GLN A 206 19.58 16.72 -8.23
N THR A 207 19.16 17.76 -7.50
CA THR A 207 18.03 18.62 -7.91
C THR A 207 18.28 19.38 -9.21
N GLU A 208 19.53 19.69 -9.51
CA GLU A 208 19.98 20.36 -10.74
C GLU A 208 19.56 19.58 -11.98
N GLU A 209 19.52 18.24 -11.89
CA GLU A 209 19.09 17.39 -12.99
C GLU A 209 17.62 17.62 -13.39
N PHE A 210 16.76 18.05 -12.46
CA PHE A 210 15.39 18.43 -12.83
C PHE A 210 15.39 19.60 -13.81
N LEU A 211 16.22 20.61 -13.56
CA LEU A 211 16.33 21.79 -14.41
C LEU A 211 17.01 21.44 -15.73
N GLU A 212 18.09 20.66 -15.70
CA GLU A 212 18.83 20.24 -16.89
C GLU A 212 17.97 19.39 -17.83
N ARG A 213 17.30 18.36 -17.30
CA ARG A 213 16.41 17.49 -18.09
C ARG A 213 15.21 18.26 -18.62
N ALA A 214 14.61 19.15 -17.82
CA ALA A 214 13.55 20.02 -18.28
C ALA A 214 14.03 20.95 -19.40
N ALA A 215 15.17 21.62 -19.23
CA ALA A 215 15.73 22.51 -20.23
C ALA A 215 16.06 21.77 -21.54
N HIS A 216 16.60 20.55 -21.45
CA HIS A 216 16.88 19.72 -22.61
C HIS A 216 15.60 19.36 -23.37
N LEU A 217 14.59 18.84 -22.67
CA LEU A 217 13.32 18.44 -23.28
C LEU A 217 12.58 19.63 -23.91
N LEU A 218 12.52 20.76 -23.21
CA LEU A 218 11.90 22.00 -23.72
C LEU A 218 12.67 22.59 -24.91
N GLY A 219 13.99 22.52 -24.89
CA GLY A 219 14.85 22.95 -25.99
C GLY A 219 14.61 22.11 -27.24
N HIS A 220 14.62 20.78 -27.10
CA HIS A 220 14.44 19.84 -28.21
C HIS A 220 13.04 19.92 -28.83
N THR A 221 12.00 20.00 -28.01
CA THR A 221 10.61 19.83 -28.48
C THR A 221 9.88 21.13 -28.74
N LEU A 222 10.14 22.16 -27.93
CA LEU A 222 9.45 23.45 -28.00
C LEU A 222 10.35 24.57 -28.52
N ASN A 223 11.60 24.27 -28.90
CA ASN A 223 12.60 25.25 -29.32
C ASN A 223 12.73 26.38 -28.27
N TYR A 224 12.66 26.03 -26.99
CA TYR A 224 12.70 26.96 -25.86
C TYR A 224 13.98 26.76 -25.04
N GLY A 225 14.84 27.78 -25.04
CA GLY A 225 16.02 27.80 -24.17
C GLY A 225 15.67 28.31 -22.78
N VAL A 226 15.76 27.46 -21.76
CA VAL A 226 15.64 27.88 -20.36
C VAL A 226 16.84 28.77 -20.00
N ARG A 227 16.56 29.93 -19.38
CA ARG A 227 17.60 30.87 -18.92
C ARG A 227 17.65 30.77 -17.39
N GLN A 228 18.82 30.55 -16.80
CA GLN A 228 18.99 30.47 -15.34
C GLN A 228 18.34 31.66 -14.62
N LYS A 229 18.47 32.87 -15.19
CA LYS A 229 17.90 34.11 -14.65
C LYS A 229 16.37 34.17 -14.62
N ASP A 230 15.70 33.31 -15.38
CA ASP A 230 14.24 33.23 -15.39
C ASP A 230 13.77 32.27 -14.28
N VAL A 231 14.63 31.41 -13.74
CA VAL A 231 14.26 30.48 -12.66
C VAL A 231 14.08 31.27 -11.37
N VAL A 232 12.87 31.24 -10.83
CA VAL A 232 12.54 31.84 -9.53
C VAL A 232 12.97 30.87 -8.43
N THR A 233 14.18 31.04 -7.88
CA THR A 233 14.80 30.08 -6.95
C THR A 233 13.91 29.70 -5.76
N GLU A 234 13.20 30.67 -5.17
CA GLU A 234 12.30 30.45 -4.02
C GLU A 234 11.06 29.60 -4.33
N SER A 235 10.77 29.38 -5.62
CA SER A 235 9.69 28.48 -6.06
C SER A 235 10.15 27.04 -6.24
N ALA A 236 11.47 26.80 -6.21
CA ALA A 236 12.08 25.52 -6.52
C ALA A 236 11.88 24.56 -5.34
N GLY A 237 11.14 23.47 -5.58
CA GLY A 237 10.84 22.49 -4.55
C GLY A 237 10.61 21.10 -5.12
N PHE A 238 10.61 20.10 -4.26
CA PHE A 238 10.35 18.71 -4.61
C PHE A 238 9.34 18.09 -3.64
N GLY A 239 8.51 17.21 -4.18
CA GLY A 239 7.48 16.50 -3.42
C GLY A 239 7.62 14.99 -3.49
N LYS A 240 8.58 14.47 -4.24
CA LYS A 240 8.90 13.04 -4.32
C LYS A 240 10.41 12.86 -4.39
N ALA A 241 10.90 11.92 -3.59
CA ALA A 241 12.27 11.42 -3.57
C ALA A 241 12.20 9.98 -3.07
N GLU A 242 13.01 9.07 -3.59
CA GLU A 242 12.93 7.65 -3.22
C GLU A 242 14.28 6.95 -3.34
N VAL A 243 14.55 6.08 -2.38
CA VAL A 243 15.71 5.19 -2.33
C VAL A 243 15.23 3.75 -2.16
N HIS A 244 15.96 2.79 -2.70
CA HIS A 244 15.60 1.40 -2.54
C HIS A 244 16.79 0.46 -2.59
N HIS A 245 16.55 -0.75 -2.09
CA HIS A 245 17.36 -1.93 -2.38
C HIS A 245 16.46 -3.05 -2.86
N ARG A 246 17.04 -3.96 -3.64
CA ARG A 246 16.48 -5.30 -3.84
C ARG A 246 17.21 -6.26 -2.93
N ALA A 247 16.47 -7.18 -2.35
CA ALA A 247 17.00 -8.23 -1.51
C ALA A 247 16.64 -9.59 -2.12
N ASP A 248 17.41 -10.62 -1.76
CA ASP A 248 17.09 -12.00 -2.06
C ASP A 248 15.75 -12.39 -1.38
N GLU A 249 14.90 -13.12 -2.09
CA GLU A 249 13.60 -13.60 -1.57
C GLU A 249 13.71 -14.34 -0.23
N THR A 250 14.86 -14.97 0.05
CA THR A 250 15.05 -15.75 1.29
C THR A 250 15.02 -14.90 2.57
N VAL A 251 15.27 -13.59 2.47
CA VAL A 251 15.22 -12.65 3.61
C VAL A 251 13.94 -11.81 3.66
N GLU A 252 13.01 -12.03 2.73
CA GLU A 252 11.75 -11.28 2.64
C GLU A 252 10.96 -11.30 3.96
N GLY A 253 10.78 -12.48 4.54
CA GLY A 253 10.02 -12.66 5.78
C GLY A 253 10.58 -11.86 6.96
N ASP A 254 11.91 -11.74 7.04
CA ASP A 254 12.59 -10.97 8.10
C ASP A 254 12.41 -9.46 7.90
N ILE A 255 12.41 -9.00 6.65
CA ILE A 255 12.13 -7.60 6.30
C ILE A 255 10.66 -7.27 6.60
N VAL A 256 9.71 -8.09 6.16
CA VAL A 256 8.28 -7.93 6.44
C VAL A 256 8.02 -7.87 7.94
N HIS A 257 8.61 -8.81 8.70
CA HIS A 257 8.50 -8.83 10.15
C HIS A 257 9.05 -7.56 10.80
N THR A 258 10.20 -7.08 10.31
CA THR A 258 10.84 -5.85 10.79
C THR A 258 9.98 -4.62 10.53
N ILE A 259 9.39 -4.50 9.33
CA ILE A 259 8.46 -3.42 8.99
C ILE A 259 7.25 -3.50 9.93
N ARG A 260 6.58 -4.65 10.07
CA ARG A 260 5.41 -4.79 10.95
C ARG A 260 5.72 -4.36 12.39
N GLN A 261 6.83 -4.82 12.96
CA GLN A 261 7.29 -4.38 14.28
C GLN A 261 7.57 -2.88 14.39
N SER A 262 8.06 -2.24 13.32
CA SER A 262 8.21 -0.78 13.29
C SER A 262 6.83 -0.09 13.34
N ALA A 263 5.83 -0.62 12.63
CA ALA A 263 4.45 -0.12 12.71
C ALA A 263 3.88 -0.25 14.12
N GLU A 264 4.11 -1.39 14.78
CA GLU A 264 3.68 -1.64 16.17
C GLU A 264 4.27 -0.63 17.16
N LEU A 265 5.55 -0.29 16.99
CA LEU A 265 6.22 0.70 17.82
C LEU A 265 5.69 2.11 17.57
N LEU A 266 5.49 2.49 16.31
CA LEU A 266 4.94 3.80 15.94
C LEU A 266 3.52 3.98 16.49
N ALA A 267 2.65 2.98 16.33
CA ALA A 267 1.28 3.03 16.83
C ALA A 267 1.24 3.18 18.37
N LYS A 268 2.13 2.50 19.10
CA LYS A 268 2.29 2.66 20.56
C LYS A 268 2.69 4.08 20.99
N HIS A 269 3.32 4.83 20.10
CA HIS A 269 3.73 6.20 20.35
C HIS A 269 2.69 7.22 19.84
N ASP A 270 1.46 6.75 19.60
CA ASP A 270 0.30 7.51 19.11
C ASP A 270 0.50 8.07 17.69
N ALA A 271 1.34 7.42 16.88
CA ALA A 271 1.54 7.84 15.49
C ALA A 271 0.37 7.49 14.58
N ASP A 272 0.05 8.43 13.70
CA ASP A 272 -0.82 8.17 12.56
C ASP A 272 -0.06 7.27 11.57
N VAL A 273 -0.51 6.02 11.46
CA VAL A 273 0.15 4.97 10.67
C VAL A 273 -0.86 4.34 9.72
N GLU A 274 -0.65 4.55 8.43
CA GLU A 274 -1.37 3.82 7.40
C GLU A 274 -0.63 2.50 7.11
N THR A 275 -1.26 1.36 7.41
CA THR A 275 -0.80 0.03 6.98
C THR A 275 -1.78 -0.54 5.95
N THR A 276 -1.26 -1.09 4.86
CA THR A 276 -2.07 -1.78 3.84
C THR A 276 -1.27 -2.95 3.30
N GLY A 277 -1.92 -4.07 3.06
CA GLY A 277 -1.31 -5.23 2.41
C GLY A 277 -2.32 -5.96 1.52
N VAL A 278 -1.79 -6.60 0.49
CA VAL A 278 -2.37 -7.65 -0.39
C VAL A 278 -2.64 -7.28 -1.86
N HIS A 279 -2.93 -6.05 -2.29
CA HIS A 279 -2.85 -5.69 -3.74
C HIS A 279 -2.96 -4.17 -3.99
N GLU A 280 -1.97 -3.53 -4.62
CA GLU A 280 -2.06 -2.14 -5.09
C GLU A 280 -1.37 -2.04 -6.47
N ASP A 281 -2.07 -1.52 -7.49
CA ASP A 281 -1.52 -1.19 -8.82
C ASP A 281 -0.61 -2.24 -9.51
N SER A 282 -1.08 -3.49 -9.64
CA SER A 282 -0.37 -4.60 -10.33
C SER A 282 0.94 -5.08 -9.66
N LYS A 283 1.15 -4.72 -8.39
CA LYS A 283 2.31 -5.15 -7.59
C LYS A 283 1.83 -5.96 -6.38
N TRP A 284 2.63 -6.95 -5.99
CA TRP A 284 2.37 -7.74 -4.79
C TRP A 284 3.00 -7.05 -3.60
N LEU A 285 2.18 -6.35 -2.83
CA LEU A 285 2.59 -5.55 -1.68
C LEU A 285 2.51 -6.39 -0.39
N GLU A 286 3.67 -6.64 0.22
CA GLU A 286 3.80 -7.49 1.40
C GLU A 286 3.72 -6.72 2.72
N ALA A 287 4.31 -5.52 2.74
CA ALA A 287 4.29 -4.63 3.89
C ALA A 287 4.42 -3.17 3.48
N LYS A 288 3.74 -2.29 4.23
CA LYS A 288 3.72 -0.84 4.00
C LYS A 288 3.53 -0.10 5.33
N ILE A 289 4.31 0.95 5.53
CA ILE A 289 4.09 1.97 6.57
C ILE A 289 4.19 3.33 5.92
N ARG A 290 3.21 4.18 6.19
CA ARG A 290 3.29 5.60 5.89
C ARG A 290 3.02 6.40 7.16
N THR A 291 3.94 7.29 7.50
CA THR A 291 3.83 8.20 8.66
C THR A 291 4.79 9.38 8.51
N SER A 292 4.55 10.46 9.23
CA SER A 292 5.50 11.57 9.43
C SER A 292 6.34 11.43 10.70
N GLU A 293 6.07 10.43 11.56
CA GLU A 293 6.58 10.39 12.94
C GLU A 293 7.75 9.41 13.13
N TRP A 294 8.61 9.29 12.11
CA TRP A 294 9.77 8.38 12.11
C TRP A 294 10.75 8.66 13.26
N GLU A 295 10.77 9.87 13.80
CA GLU A 295 11.59 10.24 14.96
C GLU A 295 11.28 9.44 16.22
N GLN A 296 10.09 8.86 16.33
CA GLN A 296 9.72 7.98 17.45
C GLN A 296 10.51 6.67 17.44
N LEU A 297 10.99 6.24 16.27
CA LEU A 297 11.93 5.13 16.12
C LEU A 297 13.40 5.59 16.18
N GLY A 298 13.63 6.85 16.53
CA GLY A 298 14.96 7.45 16.66
C GLY A 298 15.57 7.96 15.37
N PHE A 299 14.82 7.98 14.26
CA PHE A 299 15.26 8.63 13.03
C PHE A 299 15.26 10.16 13.15
N PRO A 300 15.89 10.88 12.22
CA PRO A 300 15.78 12.34 12.19
C PRO A 300 14.34 12.81 11.94
N ARG A 301 14.00 13.97 12.49
CA ARG A 301 12.71 14.61 12.28
C ARG A 301 12.61 15.16 10.88
N LEU A 302 11.48 14.91 10.24
CA LEU A 302 11.13 15.52 8.96
C LEU A 302 9.64 15.88 8.97
N ASP A 303 9.33 17.15 8.72
CA ASP A 303 7.95 17.64 8.58
C ASP A 303 7.34 17.21 7.23
N ALA A 304 7.38 15.91 6.92
CA ALA A 304 6.78 15.32 5.73
C ALA A 304 6.55 13.83 5.94
N GLU A 305 5.54 13.28 5.28
CA GLU A 305 5.28 11.86 5.29
C GLU A 305 6.37 11.10 4.53
N ILE A 306 6.84 10.01 5.14
CA ILE A 306 7.71 9.03 4.50
C ILE A 306 6.99 7.69 4.49
N LEU A 307 7.07 7.03 3.34
CA LEU A 307 6.58 5.69 3.07
C LEU A 307 7.75 4.72 3.08
N ILE A 308 7.63 3.60 3.77
CA ILE A 308 8.45 2.40 3.51
C ILE A 308 7.53 1.29 3.01
N LYS A 309 7.96 0.55 2.00
CA LYS A 309 7.22 -0.59 1.47
C LYS A 309 8.14 -1.68 0.95
N LEU A 310 7.69 -2.93 1.10
CA LEU A 310 8.27 -4.10 0.47
C LEU A 310 7.26 -4.66 -0.54
N TYR A 311 7.68 -4.82 -1.79
CA TYR A 311 6.80 -5.35 -2.83
C TYR A 311 7.57 -6.13 -3.91
N TYR A 312 6.86 -7.03 -4.59
CA TYR A 312 7.32 -7.67 -5.82
C TYR A 312 6.82 -6.91 -7.06
N PRO A 313 7.70 -6.58 -8.02
CA PRO A 313 7.28 -5.94 -9.27
C PRO A 313 6.47 -6.84 -10.20
N LYS A 314 6.59 -8.17 -10.06
CA LYS A 314 5.81 -9.19 -10.75
C LYS A 314 5.35 -10.27 -9.76
N ASP A 315 4.74 -11.33 -10.27
CA ASP A 315 4.28 -12.52 -9.53
C ASP A 315 5.37 -13.09 -8.60
N PRO A 316 5.17 -13.11 -7.26
CA PRO A 316 6.14 -13.61 -6.28
C PRO A 316 6.39 -15.12 -6.44
N ASP A 317 5.49 -15.86 -7.08
CA ASP A 317 5.68 -17.29 -7.36
C ASP A 317 6.70 -17.54 -8.49
N ARG A 318 7.25 -16.48 -9.12
CA ARG A 318 8.16 -16.56 -10.28
C ARG A 318 9.30 -15.55 -10.20
N VAL A 319 10.26 -15.80 -9.33
CA VAL A 319 11.45 -14.97 -9.15
C VAL A 319 12.61 -15.45 -10.04
N ASP A 320 12.40 -15.42 -11.36
CA ASP A 320 13.38 -15.93 -12.35
C ASP A 320 14.45 -14.88 -12.72
N TYR A 321 14.17 -13.59 -12.50
CA TYR A 321 15.07 -12.47 -12.83
C TYR A 321 15.29 -11.55 -11.63
N PRO A 322 16.44 -10.83 -11.55
CA PRO A 322 16.69 -9.86 -10.47
C PRO A 322 15.60 -8.79 -10.31
N LEU A 323 14.93 -8.40 -11.39
CA LEU A 323 13.80 -7.46 -11.34
C LEU A 323 12.54 -8.04 -10.70
N ASP A 324 12.45 -9.37 -10.60
CA ASP A 324 11.35 -10.09 -9.96
C ASP A 324 11.62 -10.27 -8.45
N GLN A 325 12.82 -9.97 -7.94
CA GLN A 325 13.17 -10.03 -6.51
C GLN A 325 12.48 -8.93 -5.69
N PRO A 326 12.23 -9.15 -4.39
CA PRO A 326 11.53 -8.18 -3.54
C PRO A 326 12.29 -6.85 -3.46
N LYS A 327 11.55 -5.76 -3.59
CA LYS A 327 12.07 -4.38 -3.56
C LYS A 327 11.62 -3.68 -2.29
N LEU A 328 12.59 -3.35 -1.43
CA LEU A 328 12.40 -2.49 -0.26
C LEU A 328 12.65 -1.04 -0.66
N GLU A 329 11.60 -0.23 -0.65
CA GLU A 329 11.62 1.17 -1.11
C GLU A 329 11.21 2.10 0.04
N VAL A 330 11.99 3.16 0.23
CA VAL A 330 11.66 4.28 1.13
C VAL A 330 11.44 5.52 0.28
N ALA A 331 10.26 6.12 0.35
CA ALA A 331 9.84 7.22 -0.50
C ALA A 331 9.27 8.38 0.31
N LEU A 332 9.71 9.59 -0.01
CA LEU A 332 9.14 10.83 0.46
C LEU A 332 7.79 11.10 -0.23
N ASN A 333 6.78 11.43 0.56
CA ASN A 333 5.57 12.12 0.11
C ASN A 333 5.55 13.56 0.63
N GLY A 334 6.34 14.42 -0.02
CA GLY A 334 6.62 15.79 0.43
C GLY A 334 5.65 16.82 -0.14
N LYS A 335 4.43 16.40 -0.52
CA LYS A 335 3.40 17.30 -1.05
C LYS A 335 2.33 17.55 0.00
N GLU A 336 2.36 18.73 0.58
CA GLU A 336 1.34 19.19 1.54
C GLU A 336 0.31 20.06 0.81
N THR A 337 -0.98 19.71 0.93
CA THR A 337 -2.06 20.58 0.44
C THR A 337 -2.46 21.52 1.56
N VAL A 338 -2.12 22.80 1.40
CA VAL A 338 -2.47 23.87 2.34
C VAL A 338 -3.76 24.52 1.89
N VAL A 339 -4.76 24.57 2.76
CA VAL A 339 -6.03 25.25 2.53
C VAL A 339 -6.01 26.61 3.22
N ASP A 340 -6.23 27.68 2.46
CA ASP A 340 -6.43 29.02 3.02
C ASP A 340 -7.80 29.08 3.71
N GLU A 341 -7.83 29.35 5.02
CA GLU A 341 -9.05 29.30 5.83
C GLU A 341 -10.09 30.36 5.43
N GLU A 342 -9.66 31.52 4.90
CA GLU A 342 -10.56 32.61 4.53
C GLU A 342 -11.23 32.37 3.17
N THR A 343 -10.49 31.79 2.22
CA THR A 343 -10.92 31.64 0.83
C THR A 343 -11.28 30.20 0.46
N GLY A 344 -10.93 29.23 1.28
CA GLY A 344 -11.04 27.80 0.97
C GLY A 344 -10.08 27.31 -0.12
N GLN A 345 -9.16 28.17 -0.59
CA GLN A 345 -8.28 27.86 -1.70
C GLN A 345 -7.19 26.87 -1.32
N ARG A 346 -6.94 25.89 -2.20
CA ARG A 346 -5.91 24.86 -2.02
C ARG A 346 -4.63 25.24 -2.76
N SER A 347 -3.51 25.26 -2.04
CA SER A 347 -2.16 25.43 -2.58
C SER A 347 -1.29 24.23 -2.22
N GLU A 348 -0.26 23.96 -3.02
CA GLU A 348 0.68 22.87 -2.77
C GLU A 348 2.00 23.42 -2.24
N LYS A 349 2.34 23.03 -1.01
CA LYS A 349 3.63 23.26 -0.40
C LYS A 349 4.51 22.03 -0.61
N MET A 350 5.76 22.27 -1.00
CA MET A 350 6.77 21.23 -1.28
C MET A 350 8.06 21.57 -0.53
N ILE A 351 8.92 20.59 -0.36
CA ILE A 351 10.22 20.77 0.31
C ILE A 351 11.16 21.56 -0.62
N PRO A 352 11.84 22.62 -0.15
CA PRO A 352 12.81 23.36 -0.95
C PRO A 352 13.95 22.48 -1.48
N TRP A 353 14.44 22.72 -2.70
CA TRP A 353 15.53 21.93 -3.31
C TRP A 353 16.81 21.85 -2.45
N GLU A 354 17.13 22.92 -1.71
CA GLU A 354 18.28 22.99 -0.80
C GLU A 354 18.28 21.92 0.32
N ARG A 355 17.11 21.34 0.64
CA ARG A 355 16.98 20.24 1.61
C ARG A 355 17.07 18.84 0.98
N TRP A 356 17.41 18.73 -0.31
CA TRP A 356 17.49 17.45 -1.01
C TRP A 356 18.45 16.46 -0.32
N ASP A 357 19.69 16.87 -0.07
CA ASP A 357 20.69 15.99 0.55
C ASP A 357 20.29 15.57 1.98
N GLU A 358 19.63 16.47 2.73
CA GLU A 358 19.07 16.19 4.05
C GLU A 358 18.00 15.10 3.96
N VAL A 359 17.02 15.26 3.08
CA VAL A 359 15.95 14.27 2.89
C VAL A 359 16.54 12.94 2.42
N MET A 360 17.43 12.94 1.42
CA MET A 360 18.03 11.70 0.91
C MET A 360 18.82 10.96 1.99
N ALA A 361 19.51 11.69 2.88
CA ALA A 361 20.18 11.09 4.04
C ALA A 361 19.20 10.41 5.01
N ILE A 362 18.05 11.03 5.27
CA ILE A 362 17.01 10.47 6.13
C ILE A 362 16.39 9.21 5.49
N LEU A 363 16.07 9.27 4.19
CA LEU A 363 15.51 8.12 3.48
C LEU A 363 16.51 6.95 3.44
N ASP A 364 17.80 7.22 3.16
CA ASP A 364 18.87 6.22 3.23
C ASP A 364 18.97 5.62 4.63
N GLU A 365 18.93 6.45 5.68
CA GLU A 365 19.03 5.97 7.06
C GLU A 365 17.85 5.07 7.46
N ILE A 366 16.62 5.41 7.06
CA ILE A 366 15.44 4.58 7.29
C ILE A 366 15.59 3.25 6.54
N LEU A 367 15.95 3.29 5.26
CA LEU A 367 16.13 2.09 4.43
C LEU A 367 17.17 1.15 5.05
N LEU A 368 18.38 1.66 5.29
CA LEU A 368 19.52 0.86 5.74
C LEU A 368 19.34 0.38 7.19
N SER A 369 18.64 1.14 8.03
CA SER A 369 18.34 0.70 9.40
C SER A 369 17.29 -0.41 9.45
N HIS A 370 16.31 -0.40 8.55
CA HIS A 370 15.36 -1.52 8.43
C HIS A 370 16.05 -2.79 7.93
N LEU A 371 16.95 -2.68 6.95
CA LEU A 371 17.79 -3.81 6.53
C LEU A 371 18.65 -4.33 7.69
N GLN A 372 19.31 -3.44 8.43
CA GLN A 372 20.13 -3.79 9.59
C GLN A 372 19.33 -4.44 10.72
N TRP A 373 18.08 -4.01 10.97
CA TRP A 373 17.20 -4.63 11.96
C TRP A 373 16.68 -5.99 11.53
N ALA A 374 16.49 -6.20 10.22
CA ALA A 374 16.14 -7.47 9.61
C ALA A 374 17.33 -8.44 9.45
N ASP A 375 18.52 -8.05 9.92
CA ASP A 375 19.77 -8.82 9.79
C ASP A 375 20.19 -9.07 8.32
N VAL A 376 19.73 -8.22 7.40
CA VAL A 376 20.09 -8.27 5.98
C VAL A 376 21.51 -7.75 5.80
N THR A 377 22.35 -8.53 5.13
CA THR A 377 23.75 -8.23 4.86
C THR A 377 23.97 -7.87 3.40
N GLU A 378 25.19 -7.44 3.06
CA GLU A 378 25.59 -7.19 1.67
C GLU A 378 25.39 -8.42 0.77
N ALA A 379 25.55 -9.64 1.30
CA ALA A 379 25.41 -10.87 0.51
C ALA A 379 23.96 -11.14 0.07
N ASP A 380 22.99 -10.53 0.76
CA ASP A 380 21.57 -10.70 0.52
C ASP A 380 21.02 -9.62 -0.43
N LEU A 381 21.85 -8.64 -0.82
CA LEU A 381 21.45 -7.59 -1.77
C LEU A 381 21.57 -8.09 -3.21
N VAL A 382 20.62 -7.66 -4.04
CA VAL A 382 20.57 -8.05 -5.45
C VAL A 382 20.75 -6.83 -6.35
N ALA A 383 21.64 -6.96 -7.34
CA ALA A 383 21.82 -5.95 -8.38
C ALA A 383 20.70 -6.03 -9.42
N ASP A 384 20.32 -4.89 -10.00
CA ASP A 384 19.41 -4.81 -11.13
C ASP A 384 19.98 -3.90 -12.24
N ASP A 385 19.16 -3.56 -13.23
CA ASP A 385 19.59 -2.77 -14.38
C ASP A 385 20.09 -1.35 -14.02
N TYR A 386 19.75 -0.84 -12.83
CA TYR A 386 20.02 0.54 -12.41
C TYR A 386 20.59 0.64 -10.98
N SER A 387 20.79 -0.49 -10.32
CA SER A 387 21.43 -0.61 -9.00
C SER A 387 22.48 -1.71 -9.07
N ASP A 388 23.73 -1.39 -8.72
CA ASP A 388 24.78 -2.40 -8.58
C ASP A 388 24.60 -3.25 -7.30
N GLY A 389 23.52 -3.01 -6.53
CA GLY A 389 23.11 -3.76 -5.35
C GLY A 389 24.26 -3.90 -4.33
N PRO A 390 24.84 -5.10 -4.16
CA PRO A 390 25.98 -5.31 -3.26
C PRO A 390 27.22 -4.49 -3.64
N GLU A 391 27.40 -4.16 -4.92
CA GLU A 391 28.55 -3.37 -5.41
C GLU A 391 28.30 -1.85 -5.38
N ASN A 392 27.11 -1.39 -4.95
CA ASN A 392 26.85 0.04 -4.77
C ASN A 392 27.89 0.68 -3.82
N PRO A 393 28.19 1.99 -3.99
CA PRO A 393 29.07 2.71 -3.07
C PRO A 393 28.62 2.54 -1.61
N ARG A 394 29.56 2.19 -0.74
CA ARG A 394 29.28 2.03 0.69
C ARG A 394 29.10 3.38 1.36
N VAL A 395 28.00 3.50 2.10
CA VAL A 395 27.70 4.65 2.92
C VAL A 395 27.77 4.30 4.40
N GLN A 396 28.25 5.25 5.20
CA GLN A 396 28.16 5.16 6.65
C GLN A 396 26.99 6.00 7.13
N TRP A 397 26.11 5.43 7.95
CA TRP A 397 24.96 6.13 8.53
C TRP A 397 24.88 5.94 10.04
N ASN A 398 24.00 6.70 10.69
CA ASN A 398 23.76 6.63 12.13
C ASN A 398 22.52 5.76 12.40
N HIS A 399 22.73 4.48 12.70
CA HIS A 399 21.67 3.53 13.01
C HIS A 399 21.04 3.82 14.39
N PRO A 400 19.72 3.99 14.51
CA PRO A 400 19.06 4.17 15.81
C PRO A 400 19.17 2.92 16.69
N GLU A 401 19.66 3.13 17.92
CA GLU A 401 19.74 2.09 18.94
C GLU A 401 18.48 2.05 19.81
N GLY A 402 18.29 0.97 20.55
CA GLY A 402 17.22 0.87 21.55
C GLY A 402 15.93 0.23 21.04
N ARG A 403 15.77 -0.02 19.73
CA ARG A 403 14.59 -0.71 19.16
C ARG A 403 14.23 -2.00 19.89
N ARG A 404 15.22 -2.86 20.17
CA ARG A 404 14.98 -4.11 20.93
C ARG A 404 14.43 -3.86 22.34
N TYR A 405 14.92 -2.80 23.00
CA TYR A 405 14.40 -2.40 24.31
C TYR A 405 12.98 -1.85 24.19
N TRP A 406 12.68 -1.04 23.18
CA TRP A 406 11.33 -0.51 22.94
C TRP A 406 10.33 -1.62 22.62
N LEU A 407 10.69 -2.59 21.76
CA LEU A 407 9.87 -3.77 21.47
C LEU A 407 9.62 -4.60 22.72
N ARG A 408 10.67 -4.88 23.49
CA ARG A 408 10.51 -5.58 24.77
C ARG A 408 9.57 -4.82 25.70
N LYS A 409 9.72 -3.50 25.84
CA LYS A 409 8.83 -2.66 26.66
C LYS A 409 7.41 -2.60 26.12
N HIS A 410 7.23 -2.68 24.81
CA HIS A 410 5.93 -2.78 24.16
C HIS A 410 5.25 -4.11 24.52
N TYR A 411 5.89 -5.25 24.28
CA TYR A 411 5.29 -6.54 24.63
C TYR A 411 5.15 -6.76 26.15
N GLU A 412 6.07 -6.25 26.97
CA GLU A 412 5.91 -6.20 28.44
C GLU A 412 4.64 -5.42 28.85
N SER A 413 4.25 -4.38 28.09
CA SER A 413 3.04 -3.61 28.39
C SER A 413 1.74 -4.34 28.05
N LEU A 414 1.80 -5.36 27.18
CA LEU A 414 0.66 -6.23 26.86
C LEU A 414 0.48 -7.35 27.89
N GLN A 415 1.47 -7.59 28.75
CA GLN A 415 1.40 -8.62 29.80
C GLN A 415 0.14 -8.52 30.67
N PRO A 416 -0.27 -7.36 31.22
CA PRO A 416 -1.49 -7.28 32.02
C PRO A 416 -2.75 -7.64 31.22
N ALA A 417 -2.76 -7.33 29.92
CA ALA A 417 -3.85 -7.69 29.04
C ALA A 417 -3.91 -9.21 28.81
N LEU A 418 -2.76 -9.84 28.56
CA LEU A 418 -2.62 -11.30 28.47
C LEU A 418 -3.15 -12.00 29.72
N TYR A 419 -2.69 -11.60 30.91
CA TYR A 419 -3.18 -12.17 32.17
C TYR A 419 -4.66 -11.92 32.39
N ARG A 420 -5.19 -10.74 32.05
CA ARG A 420 -6.62 -10.43 32.17
C ARG A 420 -7.48 -11.29 31.24
N GLU A 421 -7.03 -11.50 30.00
CA GLU A 421 -7.73 -12.35 29.04
C GLU A 421 -7.68 -13.82 29.47
N ALA A 422 -6.53 -14.29 29.93
CA ALA A 422 -6.37 -15.66 30.39
C ALA A 422 -7.09 -15.92 31.74
N THR A 423 -7.15 -14.95 32.67
CA THR A 423 -7.80 -15.12 33.98
C THR A 423 -9.29 -14.80 33.99
N ARG A 424 -9.85 -14.31 32.88
CA ARG A 424 -11.27 -13.94 32.81
C ARG A 424 -12.13 -15.16 33.15
N THR A 425 -12.95 -15.02 34.19
CA THR A 425 -13.65 -16.11 34.88
C THR A 425 -14.81 -16.74 34.07
N ARG A 426 -14.96 -16.40 32.78
CA ARG A 426 -16.16 -16.71 31.98
C ARG A 426 -15.90 -17.11 30.52
N THR A 427 -14.66 -17.30 30.09
CA THR A 427 -14.39 -17.67 28.68
C THR A 427 -13.23 -18.63 28.57
N ASP A 428 -13.46 -19.91 28.89
CA ASP A 428 -12.47 -20.98 28.70
C ASP A 428 -12.07 -21.13 27.22
N LEU A 429 -12.92 -20.70 26.29
CA LEU A 429 -12.61 -20.65 24.86
C LEU A 429 -11.41 -19.74 24.54
N VAL A 430 -11.29 -18.58 25.19
CA VAL A 430 -10.15 -17.68 24.96
C VAL A 430 -8.85 -18.32 25.44
N LEU A 431 -8.90 -19.00 26.58
CA LEU A 431 -7.77 -19.79 27.08
C LEU A 431 -7.40 -20.93 26.13
N ASP A 432 -8.40 -21.68 25.63
CA ASP A 432 -8.18 -22.78 24.70
C ASP A 432 -7.57 -22.28 23.37
N ILE A 433 -8.03 -21.13 22.84
CA ILE A 433 -7.43 -20.49 21.65
C ILE A 433 -5.96 -20.15 21.90
N LEU A 434 -5.66 -19.45 23.00
CA LEU A 434 -4.29 -19.04 23.33
C LEU A 434 -3.37 -20.27 23.54
N ASP A 435 -3.87 -21.33 24.17
CA ASP A 435 -3.13 -22.57 24.37
C ASP A 435 -2.88 -23.35 23.07
N VAL A 436 -3.86 -23.41 22.16
CA VAL A 436 -3.70 -24.03 20.83
C VAL A 436 -2.64 -23.29 20.01
N VAL A 437 -2.75 -21.96 19.93
CA VAL A 437 -1.77 -21.13 19.22
C VAL A 437 -0.38 -21.30 19.83
N ARG A 438 -0.27 -21.32 21.17
CA ARG A 438 1.01 -21.56 21.86
C ARG A 438 1.62 -22.91 21.49
N ARG A 439 0.85 -24.00 21.56
CA ARG A 439 1.39 -25.37 21.36
C ARG A 439 1.80 -25.64 19.92
N ARG A 440 1.09 -25.06 18.96
CA ARG A 440 1.32 -25.29 17.52
C ARG A 440 2.15 -24.17 16.87
N GLY A 441 2.34 -23.05 17.56
CA GLY A 441 3.01 -21.84 17.08
C GLY A 441 2.16 -21.04 16.08
N GLN A 442 1.82 -21.66 14.95
CA GLN A 442 1.01 -21.06 13.88
C GLN A 442 -0.11 -22.02 13.48
N VAL A 443 -1.35 -21.52 13.45
CA VAL A 443 -2.56 -22.31 13.22
C VAL A 443 -3.52 -21.63 12.26
N THR A 444 -4.37 -22.39 11.57
CA THR A 444 -5.48 -21.81 10.80
C THR A 444 -6.75 -21.67 11.64
N TYR A 445 -7.79 -21.03 11.10
CA TYR A 445 -9.10 -21.04 11.74
C TYR A 445 -9.68 -22.44 11.85
N GLU A 446 -9.46 -23.30 10.85
CA GLU A 446 -9.90 -24.70 10.87
C GLU A 446 -9.18 -25.49 11.98
N ASP A 447 -7.86 -25.27 12.16
CA ASP A 447 -7.12 -25.87 13.29
C ASP A 447 -7.73 -25.47 14.65
N LEU A 448 -8.12 -24.20 14.78
CA LEU A 448 -8.72 -23.69 16.01
C LEU A 448 -10.12 -24.24 16.26
N VAL A 449 -10.95 -24.41 15.24
CA VAL A 449 -12.28 -25.03 15.39
C VAL A 449 -12.12 -26.49 15.81
N ALA A 450 -11.30 -27.26 15.10
CA ALA A 450 -11.10 -28.68 15.38
C ALA A 450 -10.59 -28.96 16.82
N GLU A 451 -9.75 -28.06 17.33
CA GLU A 451 -9.10 -28.21 18.65
C GLU A 451 -9.88 -27.57 19.81
N THR A 452 -10.88 -26.73 19.53
CA THR A 452 -11.68 -26.05 20.56
C THR A 452 -13.17 -26.39 20.51
N GLY A 453 -13.69 -27.00 19.44
CA GLY A 453 -15.12 -27.33 19.29
C GLY A 453 -16.04 -26.11 19.15
N ALA A 454 -15.49 -24.90 19.04
CA ALA A 454 -16.26 -23.67 18.91
C ALA A 454 -16.50 -23.31 17.44
N ALA A 455 -17.65 -22.70 17.16
CA ALA A 455 -18.01 -22.26 15.82
C ALA A 455 -16.96 -21.31 15.22
N LYS A 456 -16.71 -21.48 13.90
CA LYS A 456 -15.73 -20.69 13.15
C LYS A 456 -15.94 -19.19 13.26
N ARG A 457 -17.21 -18.74 13.27
CA ARG A 457 -17.59 -17.33 13.48
C ARG A 457 -17.11 -16.81 14.85
N THR A 458 -17.34 -17.57 15.92
CA THR A 458 -16.93 -17.23 17.28
C THR A 458 -15.40 -17.21 17.41
N ILE A 459 -14.71 -18.18 16.81
CA ILE A 459 -13.24 -18.17 16.72
C ILE A 459 -12.75 -16.91 16.00
N ARG A 460 -13.32 -16.56 14.85
CA ARG A 460 -12.95 -15.35 14.10
C ARG A 460 -13.14 -14.10 14.93
N GLU A 461 -14.26 -13.96 15.62
CA GLU A 461 -14.56 -12.82 16.50
C GLU A 461 -13.53 -12.71 17.63
N HIS A 462 -13.26 -13.80 18.35
CA HIS A 462 -12.29 -13.81 19.43
C HIS A 462 -10.86 -13.58 18.95
N VAL A 463 -10.44 -14.19 17.86
CA VAL A 463 -9.11 -13.96 17.29
C VAL A 463 -8.99 -12.52 16.81
N ARG A 464 -10.00 -11.95 16.14
CA ARG A 464 -10.01 -10.54 15.73
C ARG A 464 -9.88 -9.62 16.94
N ARG A 465 -10.64 -9.88 18.00
CA ARG A 465 -10.53 -9.13 19.26
C ARG A 465 -9.16 -9.28 19.91
N LEU A 466 -8.60 -10.49 19.96
CA LEU A 466 -7.27 -10.75 20.53
C LEU A 466 -6.17 -10.13 19.69
N ALA A 467 -6.37 -9.97 18.38
CA ALA A 467 -5.39 -9.44 17.44
C ALA A 467 -5.47 -7.91 17.28
N ASP A 468 -6.67 -7.33 17.34
CA ASP A 468 -6.90 -5.93 17.02
C ASP A 468 -7.45 -5.15 18.23
N GLY A 469 -8.20 -5.79 19.13
CA GLY A 469 -8.96 -5.09 20.18
C GLY A 469 -8.33 -5.08 21.57
N VAL A 470 -7.45 -6.03 21.89
CA VAL A 470 -6.86 -6.14 23.25
C VAL A 470 -5.71 -5.14 23.47
N GLY A 471 -5.07 -4.68 22.40
CA GLY A 471 -4.07 -3.61 22.43
C GLY A 471 -4.67 -2.20 22.61
N GLY A 472 -5.94 -2.02 22.24
CA GLY A 472 -6.57 -0.70 22.03
C GLY A 472 -6.65 -0.38 20.53
N ASP A 473 -7.38 0.70 20.18
CA ASP A 473 -7.61 1.09 18.77
C ASP A 473 -6.31 1.37 18.00
N ASP A 474 -5.22 1.67 18.72
CA ASP A 474 -3.93 2.10 18.16
C ASP A 474 -2.76 1.15 18.53
N ALA A 475 -3.00 -0.11 18.88
CA ALA A 475 -1.92 -1.05 19.20
C ALA A 475 -2.18 -2.49 18.74
N PRO A 476 -1.13 -3.23 18.34
CA PRO A 476 -1.25 -4.66 18.03
C PRO A 476 -1.74 -5.44 19.26
N GLY A 477 -2.58 -6.42 19.01
CA GLY A 477 -3.10 -7.31 20.03
C GLY A 477 -2.12 -8.40 20.46
N LEU A 478 -2.61 -9.35 21.25
CA LEU A 478 -1.87 -10.51 21.75
C LEU A 478 -1.54 -11.52 20.63
N LEU A 479 -2.42 -11.60 19.63
CA LEU A 479 -2.28 -12.46 18.46
C LEU A 479 -2.05 -11.63 17.20
N SER A 480 -1.43 -12.24 16.19
CA SER A 480 -1.31 -11.68 14.85
C SER A 480 -2.06 -12.57 13.85
N ARG A 481 -2.54 -11.96 12.77
CA ARG A 481 -3.19 -12.65 11.65
C ARG A 481 -2.44 -12.34 10.37
N THR A 482 -1.99 -13.38 9.68
CA THR A 482 -1.40 -13.26 8.33
C THR A 482 -2.39 -13.82 7.32
N ARG A 483 -2.82 -12.97 6.37
CA ARG A 483 -3.77 -13.36 5.31
C ARG A 483 -2.99 -13.95 4.12
N GLY A 484 -3.47 -15.07 3.60
CA GLY A 484 -2.97 -15.75 2.42
C GLY A 484 -4.06 -16.69 1.89
N ALA A 485 -3.71 -17.79 1.23
CA ALA A 485 -4.69 -18.81 0.81
C ALA A 485 -5.53 -19.36 1.99
N LYS A 486 -4.95 -19.36 3.19
CA LYS A 486 -5.64 -19.51 4.47
C LYS A 486 -5.17 -18.40 5.42
N THR A 487 -6.00 -18.01 6.37
CA THR A 487 -5.58 -17.08 7.43
C THR A 487 -4.83 -17.85 8.50
N LEU A 488 -3.60 -17.41 8.78
CA LEU A 488 -2.74 -17.98 9.80
C LEU A 488 -2.74 -17.09 11.04
N VAL A 489 -2.87 -17.71 12.21
CA VAL A 489 -2.94 -17.08 13.53
C VAL A 489 -1.73 -17.53 14.35
N ALA A 490 -1.03 -16.57 14.95
CA ALA A 490 0.13 -16.81 15.81
C ALA A 490 0.17 -15.77 16.93
N PHE A 491 1.00 -15.96 17.97
CA PHE A 491 1.30 -14.85 18.89
C PHE A 491 1.97 -13.70 18.14
N SER A 492 1.69 -12.45 18.53
CA SER A 492 2.27 -11.27 17.88
C SER A 492 3.80 -11.20 18.04
N SER A 493 4.36 -11.87 19.05
CA SER A 493 5.80 -12.08 19.17
C SER A 493 6.13 -13.35 19.94
N ARG A 494 7.33 -13.91 19.69
CA ARG A 494 7.88 -15.01 20.50
C ARG A 494 7.98 -14.66 21.98
N TYR A 495 8.22 -13.39 22.30
CA TYR A 495 8.22 -12.94 23.70
C TYR A 495 6.85 -13.12 24.35
N LEU A 496 5.76 -12.77 23.64
CA LEU A 496 4.40 -13.00 24.14
C LEU A 496 4.03 -14.47 24.17
N GLU A 497 4.54 -15.28 23.25
CA GLU A 497 4.37 -16.73 23.25
C GLU A 497 5.00 -17.36 24.50
N ASP A 498 6.26 -17.02 24.81
CA ASP A 498 6.97 -17.49 26.01
C ASP A 498 6.25 -17.01 27.30
N LEU A 499 5.88 -15.73 27.34
CA LEU A 499 5.15 -15.16 28.48
C LEU A 499 3.73 -15.75 28.62
N GLY A 500 3.12 -16.07 27.49
CA GLY A 500 1.83 -16.76 27.40
C GLY A 500 1.93 -18.17 27.93
N ALA A 501 3.01 -18.89 27.65
CA ALA A 501 3.27 -20.19 28.26
C ALA A 501 3.29 -20.09 29.79
N ASP A 502 4.09 -19.18 30.34
CA ASP A 502 4.17 -18.97 31.79
C ASP A 502 2.82 -18.57 32.40
N ALA A 503 2.07 -17.70 31.72
CA ALA A 503 0.77 -17.23 32.18
C ALA A 503 -0.31 -18.33 32.15
N ILE A 504 -0.40 -19.07 31.04
CA ILE A 504 -1.37 -20.15 30.84
C ILE A 504 -1.05 -21.30 31.79
N ASP A 505 0.21 -21.72 31.90
CA ASP A 505 0.62 -22.80 32.79
C ASP A 505 0.33 -22.44 34.27
N ALA A 506 0.55 -21.18 34.68
CA ALA A 506 0.21 -20.71 36.03
C ALA A 506 -1.31 -20.74 36.29
N ILE A 507 -2.13 -20.35 35.30
CA ILE A 507 -3.59 -20.34 35.43
C ILE A 507 -4.16 -21.76 35.45
N GLN A 508 -3.63 -22.64 34.59
CA GLN A 508 -4.00 -24.05 34.57
C GLN A 508 -3.60 -24.75 35.87
N ALA A 509 -2.46 -24.40 36.47
CA ALA A 509 -2.04 -24.95 37.76
C ALA A 509 -2.94 -24.50 38.94
N ASP A 510 -3.50 -23.29 38.89
CA ASP A 510 -4.38 -22.74 39.94
C ASP A 510 -5.84 -23.21 39.83
N ARG A 511 -6.29 -23.70 38.66
CA ARG A 511 -7.65 -24.20 38.45
C ARG A 511 -7.69 -25.72 38.50
N GLU A 512 -7.95 -26.29 39.67
CA GLU A 512 -8.21 -27.75 39.83
C GLU A 512 -9.38 -28.24 38.94
N GLU A 513 -10.31 -27.36 38.54
CA GLU A 513 -11.44 -27.64 37.63
C GLU A 513 -11.06 -27.68 36.13
N LEU A 514 -9.91 -27.10 35.71
CA LEU A 514 -9.41 -27.25 34.33
C LEU A 514 -8.74 -28.63 34.08
N ALA A 515 -8.87 -29.56 35.04
CA ALA A 515 -8.42 -30.94 34.90
C ALA A 515 -9.32 -31.79 33.98
N GLU A 516 -10.53 -31.30 33.64
CA GLU A 516 -11.24 -31.76 32.44
C GLU A 516 -10.39 -31.43 31.22
N ASP A 517 -10.10 -32.44 30.39
CA ASP A 517 -9.22 -32.23 29.24
C ASP A 517 -9.87 -31.15 28.35
N ARG A 518 -9.05 -30.31 27.73
CA ARG A 518 -9.54 -29.36 26.71
C ARG A 518 -10.35 -30.06 25.62
N SER A 519 -10.02 -31.32 25.34
CA SER A 519 -10.83 -32.19 24.48
C SER A 519 -12.26 -32.34 25.00
N ASP A 520 -12.45 -32.51 26.30
CA ASP A 520 -13.77 -32.70 26.90
C ASP A 520 -14.58 -31.39 26.82
N ARG A 521 -13.97 -30.23 27.09
CA ARG A 521 -14.62 -28.93 26.85
C ARG A 521 -14.95 -28.66 25.37
N ALA A 522 -14.14 -29.20 24.46
CA ALA A 522 -14.43 -29.12 23.03
C ALA A 522 -15.62 -30.01 22.67
N ASP A 523 -15.71 -31.20 23.27
CA ASP A 523 -16.83 -32.13 23.13
C ASP A 523 -18.11 -31.52 23.70
N ASP A 524 -18.08 -30.96 24.91
CA ASP A 524 -19.22 -30.28 25.54
C ASP A 524 -19.79 -29.16 24.65
N ARG A 525 -18.90 -28.38 24.01
CA ARG A 525 -19.36 -27.32 23.08
C ARG A 525 -20.04 -27.89 21.85
N VAL A 526 -19.58 -29.02 21.31
CA VAL A 526 -20.22 -29.65 20.16
C VAL A 526 -21.54 -30.30 20.60
N HIS A 527 -21.56 -30.92 21.78
CA HIS A 527 -22.77 -31.45 22.40
C HIS A 527 -23.86 -30.37 22.57
N ASP A 528 -23.51 -29.24 23.18
CA ASP A 528 -24.43 -28.10 23.35
C ASP A 528 -25.02 -27.64 22.01
N HIS A 529 -24.21 -27.62 20.94
CA HIS A 529 -24.66 -27.26 19.58
C HIS A 529 -25.68 -28.24 19.02
N LEU A 530 -25.37 -29.53 19.11
CA LEU A 530 -26.27 -30.58 18.63
C LEU A 530 -27.60 -30.55 19.41
N THR A 531 -27.53 -30.27 20.71
CA THR A 531 -28.72 -30.11 21.56
C THR A 531 -29.51 -28.86 21.16
N ASP A 532 -28.84 -27.75 20.84
CA ASP A 532 -29.47 -26.53 20.31
C ASP A 532 -30.13 -26.76 18.93
N LEU A 533 -29.60 -27.67 18.12
CA LEU A 533 -30.22 -28.15 16.87
C LEU A 533 -31.44 -29.06 17.11
N GLY A 534 -31.68 -29.48 18.35
CA GLY A 534 -32.82 -30.28 18.76
C GLY A 534 -32.57 -31.78 18.90
N LEU A 535 -31.30 -32.22 18.93
CA LEU A 535 -30.97 -33.60 19.31
C LEU A 535 -31.17 -33.79 20.82
N SER A 536 -31.48 -35.03 21.23
CA SER A 536 -31.49 -35.37 22.66
C SER A 536 -30.07 -35.39 23.24
N ASP A 537 -29.94 -35.18 24.55
CA ASP A 537 -28.63 -35.23 25.23
C ASP A 537 -27.89 -36.55 24.94
N ASP A 538 -28.61 -37.69 24.95
CA ASP A 538 -28.05 -39.03 24.71
C ASP A 538 -27.58 -39.21 23.24
N ASP A 539 -28.31 -38.62 22.29
CA ASP A 539 -28.02 -38.65 20.86
C ASP A 539 -26.81 -37.77 20.52
N ALA A 540 -26.76 -36.57 21.10
CA ALA A 540 -25.64 -35.65 20.99
C ALA A 540 -24.36 -36.26 21.58
N ASP A 541 -24.44 -36.89 22.76
CA ASP A 541 -23.32 -37.61 23.38
C ASP A 541 -22.81 -38.74 22.48
N THR A 542 -23.73 -39.54 21.94
CA THR A 542 -23.41 -40.67 21.05
C THR A 542 -22.69 -40.21 19.79
N LEU A 543 -23.15 -39.11 19.19
CA LEU A 543 -22.56 -38.58 17.96
C LEU A 543 -21.18 -37.96 18.20
N VAL A 544 -21.03 -37.22 19.31
CA VAL A 544 -19.73 -36.62 19.71
C VAL A 544 -18.70 -37.71 20.02
N GLU A 545 -19.07 -38.75 20.78
CA GLU A 545 -18.18 -39.87 21.08
C GLU A 545 -17.75 -40.61 19.81
N ALA A 546 -18.70 -40.86 18.89
CA ALA A 546 -18.41 -41.54 17.62
C ALA A 546 -17.45 -40.74 16.73
N VAL A 547 -17.66 -39.42 16.60
CA VAL A 547 -16.77 -38.55 15.82
C VAL A 547 -15.40 -38.37 16.51
N ARG A 548 -15.34 -38.43 17.85
CA ARG A 548 -14.06 -38.40 18.60
C ARG A 548 -13.17 -39.61 18.30
N GLU A 549 -13.76 -40.78 18.05
CA GLU A 549 -13.03 -42.03 17.73
C GLU A 549 -12.79 -42.24 16.23
N ASP A 550 -13.47 -41.47 15.37
CA ASP A 550 -13.37 -41.59 13.92
C ASP A 550 -12.20 -40.78 13.32
N ALA A 551 -11.74 -41.22 12.13
CA ALA A 551 -10.62 -40.59 11.43
C ALA A 551 -11.06 -39.80 10.18
N VAL A 552 -12.33 -39.90 9.78
CA VAL A 552 -12.90 -39.29 8.59
C VAL A 552 -13.68 -38.03 8.95
N TYR A 553 -14.51 -38.10 9.98
CA TYR A 553 -15.27 -36.96 10.50
C TYR A 553 -14.53 -36.27 11.64
N THR A 554 -14.78 -34.99 11.78
CA THR A 554 -14.20 -34.12 12.79
C THR A 554 -15.30 -33.32 13.49
N ARG A 555 -14.94 -32.68 14.60
CA ARG A 555 -15.84 -31.74 15.30
C ARG A 555 -16.31 -30.59 14.41
N ASP A 556 -15.54 -30.23 13.38
CA ASP A 556 -15.89 -29.20 12.39
C ASP A 556 -17.12 -29.66 11.60
N ASP A 557 -17.15 -30.92 11.17
CA ASP A 557 -18.26 -31.49 10.38
C ASP A 557 -19.57 -31.53 11.18
N LEU A 558 -19.52 -31.78 12.49
CA LEU A 558 -20.70 -31.69 13.37
C LEU A 558 -21.15 -30.25 13.63
N ARG A 559 -20.21 -29.30 13.63
CA ARG A 559 -20.48 -27.88 13.88
C ARG A 559 -21.02 -27.14 12.66
N ASP A 560 -20.71 -27.62 11.46
CA ASP A 560 -21.17 -27.06 10.20
C ASP A 560 -22.61 -27.46 9.85
N ALA A 561 -23.24 -28.34 10.66
CA ALA A 561 -24.66 -28.65 10.52
C ALA A 561 -25.53 -27.50 11.04
N ASP A 562 -26.46 -27.04 10.20
CA ASP A 562 -27.43 -25.99 10.51
C ASP A 562 -28.80 -26.59 10.90
N GLU A 563 -29.09 -27.80 10.41
CA GLU A 563 -30.30 -28.56 10.73
C GLU A 563 -29.94 -30.03 11.03
N PRO A 564 -30.75 -30.78 11.82
CA PRO A 564 -30.50 -32.20 12.09
C PRO A 564 -30.35 -33.06 10.83
N ASP A 565 -31.03 -32.70 9.73
CA ASP A 565 -30.96 -33.43 8.45
C ASP A 565 -29.55 -33.37 7.83
N ASP A 566 -28.75 -32.34 8.11
CA ASP A 566 -27.37 -32.23 7.62
C ASP A 566 -26.45 -33.31 8.22
N LEU A 567 -26.86 -33.89 9.37
CA LEU A 567 -26.13 -34.94 10.07
C LEU A 567 -26.44 -36.34 9.54
N GLU A 568 -27.47 -36.52 8.69
CA GLU A 568 -27.92 -37.83 8.20
C GLU A 568 -26.76 -38.62 7.56
N GLY A 569 -25.95 -37.96 6.73
CA GLY A 569 -24.80 -38.58 6.09
C GLY A 569 -23.73 -39.04 7.08
N ILE A 570 -23.48 -38.27 8.14
CA ILE A 570 -22.50 -38.60 9.18
C ILE A 570 -23.00 -39.77 10.02
N VAL A 571 -24.26 -39.74 10.43
CA VAL A 571 -24.92 -40.79 11.23
C VAL A 571 -24.94 -42.12 10.46
N ASP A 572 -25.31 -42.10 9.17
CA ASP A 572 -25.36 -43.28 8.31
C ASP A 572 -23.98 -43.90 8.09
N ASP A 573 -22.98 -43.06 7.81
CA ASP A 573 -21.61 -43.52 7.54
C ASP A 573 -20.94 -44.08 8.81
N LEU A 574 -21.25 -43.52 9.98
CA LEU A 574 -20.82 -44.04 11.29
C LEU A 574 -21.67 -45.22 11.79
N GLY A 575 -22.81 -45.48 11.16
CA GLY A 575 -23.72 -46.59 11.50
C GLY A 575 -24.36 -46.43 12.88
N LEU A 576 -24.67 -45.20 13.27
CA LEU A 576 -25.24 -44.86 14.57
C LEU A 576 -26.79 -44.92 14.52
N ASP A 577 -27.41 -45.22 15.65
CA ASP A 577 -28.87 -45.21 15.83
C ASP A 577 -29.23 -43.92 16.58
N VAL A 578 -29.13 -42.79 15.88
CA VAL A 578 -29.35 -41.43 16.42
C VAL A 578 -30.68 -40.91 15.89
N ASP A 579 -31.55 -40.42 16.77
CA ASP A 579 -32.83 -39.84 16.36
C ASP A 579 -32.65 -38.38 15.91
N LEU A 580 -32.59 -38.17 14.59
CA LEU A 580 -32.55 -36.83 14.00
C LEU A 580 -33.95 -36.19 13.87
N SER A 581 -35.01 -36.87 14.31
CA SER A 581 -36.36 -36.31 14.24
C SER A 581 -36.53 -35.23 15.31
N THR A 582 -36.79 -34.00 14.86
CA THR A 582 -37.03 -32.87 15.77
C THR A 582 -38.22 -33.19 16.69
N THR A 583 -38.00 -33.19 18.01
CA THR A 583 -39.09 -33.22 18.99
C THR A 583 -39.80 -31.87 18.95
N SER A 584 -40.73 -31.70 18.00
CA SER A 584 -41.72 -30.64 18.06
C SER A 584 -42.68 -30.95 19.21
N ASP A 585 -42.35 -30.48 20.43
CA ASP A 585 -43.29 -30.49 21.55
C ASP A 585 -44.47 -29.56 21.23
N GLU A 586 -45.51 -30.16 20.63
CA GLU A 586 -46.87 -29.68 20.62
C GLU A 586 -47.37 -29.58 22.07
N ASP A 587 -47.28 -28.39 22.70
CA ASP A 587 -48.31 -27.81 23.58
C ASP A 587 -47.80 -26.56 24.34
N SER A 588 -47.97 -25.37 23.76
CA SER A 588 -48.33 -24.19 24.56
C SER A 588 -49.25 -23.25 23.78
N ASP A 589 -50.55 -23.44 24.01
CA ASP A 589 -51.63 -22.54 23.62
C ASP A 589 -51.62 -21.26 24.51
N ASP A 590 -52.01 -20.14 23.91
CA ASP A 590 -52.42 -18.85 24.49
C ASP A 590 -51.36 -17.89 25.05
N ARG A 591 -50.63 -17.22 24.15
CA ARG A 591 -50.62 -15.73 24.11
C ARG A 591 -50.56 -15.24 22.67
N ALA A 592 -51.64 -14.57 22.26
CA ALA A 592 -51.71 -13.78 21.05
C ALA A 592 -50.65 -12.66 21.08
N ASP A 593 -49.60 -12.84 20.31
CA ASP A 593 -48.95 -11.74 19.61
C ASP A 593 -49.16 -11.99 18.11
N GLU A 594 -49.54 -10.92 17.43
CA GLU A 594 -49.95 -10.89 16.03
C GLU A 594 -48.86 -11.49 15.13
N PRO A 595 -49.21 -12.25 14.09
CA PRO A 595 -48.22 -12.62 13.08
C PRO A 595 -47.87 -11.35 12.31
N ASP A 596 -46.66 -10.82 12.54
CA ASP A 596 -45.99 -10.04 11.52
C ASP A 596 -45.74 -10.98 10.34
N ALA A 597 -46.69 -10.93 9.42
CA ALA A 597 -46.60 -11.54 8.12
C ALA A 597 -45.53 -10.78 7.33
N ASP A 598 -44.27 -11.20 7.38
CA ASP A 598 -43.25 -10.76 6.41
C ASP A 598 -41.96 -11.63 6.30
N ASP A 599 -41.92 -12.89 6.76
CA ASP A 599 -40.73 -13.76 6.54
C ASP A 599 -41.03 -15.05 5.76
N VAL A 600 -41.80 -14.93 4.68
CA VAL A 600 -41.65 -15.87 3.56
C VAL A 600 -40.62 -15.24 2.64
N ALA A 601 -39.36 -15.69 2.71
CA ALA A 601 -38.28 -15.18 1.87
C ALA A 601 -38.69 -15.23 0.38
N ASN A 602 -39.12 -14.09 -0.17
CA ASN A 602 -39.47 -13.93 -1.57
C ASN A 602 -38.17 -13.85 -2.37
N TRP A 603 -37.64 -15.00 -2.73
CA TRP A 603 -36.49 -15.11 -3.62
C TRP A 603 -36.91 -14.72 -5.04
N GLU A 604 -36.50 -13.55 -5.51
CA GLU A 604 -36.67 -13.12 -6.90
C GLU A 604 -35.36 -13.28 -7.69
N PRO A 605 -35.39 -13.85 -8.89
CA PRO A 605 -34.22 -13.88 -9.78
C PRO A 605 -33.98 -12.49 -10.39
N PHE A 606 -32.73 -12.03 -10.33
CA PHE A 606 -32.27 -10.82 -11.04
C PHE A 606 -31.39 -11.22 -12.22
N ASP A 607 -31.75 -10.77 -13.42
CA ASP A 607 -31.01 -11.11 -14.65
C ASP A 607 -29.75 -10.24 -14.86
N GLU A 608 -29.70 -9.04 -14.25
CA GLU A 608 -28.53 -8.15 -14.26
C GLU A 608 -28.35 -7.51 -12.88
N VAL A 609 -27.18 -7.72 -12.25
CA VAL A 609 -26.78 -7.03 -11.02
C VAL A 609 -25.80 -5.91 -11.40
N PRO A 610 -25.94 -4.67 -10.89
CA PRO A 610 -25.04 -3.55 -11.20
C PRO A 610 -23.64 -3.68 -10.58
N ILE A 611 -23.30 -4.85 -10.06
CA ILE A 611 -21.98 -5.20 -9.51
C ILE A 611 -21.50 -6.46 -10.24
N ASP A 612 -20.23 -6.48 -10.63
CA ASP A 612 -19.65 -7.67 -11.24
C ASP A 612 -19.35 -8.75 -10.18
N GLY A 613 -18.99 -9.96 -10.62
CA GLY A 613 -18.74 -11.07 -9.70
C GLY A 613 -17.59 -10.83 -8.72
N GLN A 614 -16.63 -9.95 -9.07
CA GLN A 614 -15.52 -9.60 -8.20
C GLN A 614 -15.99 -8.61 -7.12
N ALA A 615 -16.80 -7.62 -7.49
CA ALA A 615 -17.44 -6.70 -6.56
C ALA A 615 -18.44 -7.40 -5.63
N LEU A 616 -19.19 -8.40 -6.12
CA LEU A 616 -20.04 -9.25 -5.28
C LEU A 616 -19.19 -10.08 -4.31
N GLY A 617 -18.06 -10.63 -4.76
CA GLY A 617 -17.09 -11.32 -3.89
C GLY A 617 -16.57 -10.41 -2.79
N TYR A 618 -16.13 -9.19 -3.12
CA TYR A 618 -15.72 -8.20 -2.12
C TYR A 618 -16.84 -7.82 -1.16
N ALA A 619 -18.06 -7.64 -1.66
CA ALA A 619 -19.21 -7.29 -0.82
C ALA A 619 -19.58 -8.41 0.17
N LEU A 620 -19.43 -9.67 -0.24
CA LEU A 620 -19.58 -10.83 0.65
C LEU A 620 -18.41 -10.93 1.64
N ASP A 621 -17.17 -10.67 1.18
CA ASP A 621 -15.96 -10.74 2.02
C ASP A 621 -15.86 -9.59 3.05
N GLU A 622 -16.50 -8.46 2.78
CA GLU A 622 -16.59 -7.30 3.68
C GLU A 622 -17.85 -7.29 4.57
N ASP A 623 -18.67 -8.33 4.54
CA ASP A 623 -19.99 -8.40 5.21
C ASP A 623 -20.94 -7.24 4.79
N ALA A 624 -20.73 -6.64 3.62
CA ALA A 624 -21.64 -5.63 3.07
C ALA A 624 -22.94 -6.26 2.53
N ILE A 625 -22.89 -7.56 2.21
CA ILE A 625 -24.01 -8.40 1.84
C ILE A 625 -23.89 -9.71 2.63
N ASP A 626 -24.95 -10.11 3.33
CA ASP A 626 -24.94 -11.39 4.03
C ASP A 626 -25.01 -12.56 3.04
N ALA A 627 -24.16 -13.56 3.23
CA ALA A 627 -24.09 -14.72 2.37
C ALA A 627 -25.38 -15.55 2.39
N GLU A 628 -26.14 -15.50 3.49
CA GLU A 628 -27.45 -16.15 3.60
C GLU A 628 -28.52 -15.52 2.70
N HIS A 629 -28.31 -14.27 2.25
CA HIS A 629 -29.24 -13.50 1.43
C HIS A 629 -28.94 -13.55 -0.08
N VAL A 630 -27.90 -14.28 -0.53
CA VAL A 630 -27.53 -14.39 -1.95
C VAL A 630 -27.17 -15.82 -2.34
N ARG A 631 -27.82 -16.36 -3.38
CA ARG A 631 -27.45 -17.64 -4.01
C ARG A 631 -27.03 -17.45 -5.46
N VAL A 632 -25.78 -17.79 -5.79
CA VAL A 632 -25.23 -17.66 -7.15
C VAL A 632 -25.33 -19.00 -7.88
N ARG A 633 -26.06 -19.04 -8.99
CA ARG A 633 -26.10 -20.22 -9.87
C ARG A 633 -25.09 -20.08 -11.01
N VAL A 634 -23.99 -20.82 -10.91
CA VAL A 634 -22.97 -20.91 -11.97
C VAL A 634 -23.34 -22.08 -12.90
N ASP A 635 -24.13 -21.81 -13.94
CA ASP A 635 -24.45 -22.84 -14.94
C ASP A 635 -23.31 -22.92 -15.97
N PRO A 636 -22.73 -24.11 -16.26
CA PRO A 636 -21.55 -24.23 -17.14
C PRO A 636 -21.85 -24.13 -18.65
N TYR A 637 -23.07 -23.81 -19.10
CA TYR A 637 -23.39 -23.63 -20.54
C TYR A 637 -24.50 -22.60 -20.80
N PRO A 638 -24.38 -21.74 -21.84
CA PRO A 638 -25.45 -20.82 -22.23
C PRO A 638 -26.62 -21.56 -22.91
N ARG A 639 -27.86 -21.12 -22.66
CA ARG A 639 -29.04 -21.62 -23.38
C ARG A 639 -29.22 -20.85 -24.69
N LEU A 640 -29.66 -21.57 -25.72
CA LEU A 640 -29.85 -21.11 -27.12
C LEU A 640 -30.92 -20.01 -27.33
N THR A 641 -31.34 -19.28 -26.30
CA THR A 641 -32.35 -18.22 -26.39
C THR A 641 -31.93 -16.89 -25.76
N ASP A 642 -30.67 -16.74 -25.35
CA ASP A 642 -30.09 -15.42 -25.08
C ASP A 642 -29.69 -14.71 -26.38
#